data_AF-A0A158QM76-F1
#
_entry.id   AF-A0A158QM76-F1
#
_cell.length_a   1.000
_cell.length_b   1.000
_cell.length_c   1.000
_cell.angle_alpha   90.00
_cell.angle_beta   90.00
_cell.angle_gamma   90.00
#
_symmetry.space_group_name_H-M   'P 1'
#
loop_
_entity.id
_entity.type
_entity.pdbx_description
1 polymer ?
#
loop_
_entity_poly.entity_id
_entity_poly.type
_entity_poly.pdbx_seq_one_letter_code
_entity_poly.pdbx_strand_id
1 'polypeptide(L)'
;MGVPKFYRWISERYPCLSEVISDTEIPEFDNLYLDMNGIIHNCSHPNDDDVNFRISQEQIFCDIFAYIDKLFNIIRPQKVFFLAVDGVAPRAKMNQQRARRFMSARTAAEQEQAHVRKGGKLPTEKRFDSNCITPGTVFMAELHQALSSWLNVKIDKDPLWHNIRVYLSGHDCPGEGEHKIMEFIRHERIADGYDPNTRHCMYGLDADLLMLGICSHEPHFSLLREEVKFSRPPSKKSGAGSAQRANPSQTNFHLLHLSLLREYLSWEFDPLKASLPFPYDVDRIVDDWVLMGFLVGNDFIPHLPHVHIHDDALPLLYQTYIQILPTLDGYINESGILHLKRFEVFLKAFAANDRKHFLQIMEDESYLRSKRCQEPHGQNTEESSLSSTDSNDERDETTEDSLLDEAAFVSSDEEEDTAEAANRIPDGGLPSASYLLTHLNSGWFNCWTKTVSNSFRRHKRSYYREKLQYENITKTELRQQAEGYVRAIQWNLHYYYRGCVSWNWFYPHHYSPYISDVVDFSDMDMSFELGQPFKPFEQLLAVLPTASAECLPQPLRDLMCNKESPISDFYPTDFRTDLNGKKNDWEAVVLIPFIDEKRLLSAMESKIPLLTQEEKLRNTPGNILLYCSLELLPPSLLLRPVLLPVDSFYLEPQKVVWGLLPNVKLDVYFPGFPTMKHLPHSAELKQVKDIIFLLKKEEFEKVREVFDGRLLSRITGTVFLLHERSSESKDLPKIPERINIGLSLKFSKRNQEVWLIGDLKSKGTTVPFGSQGTVVGLSSGKVDVLFDLEFNGKEVILGACVPKTSLINITYGKTRKGQKLKRQRENGSLRAKIGKRLVAGKESKENTPSGIQKVRNSLLPDGYSLTCHVSEQLVRKSSISTCRTKRAFNS
;
A
#
# COMPACT_ATOMS: atom_id res chain seq x y z
N MET A 1 8.68 3.27 -2.03
CA MET A 1 8.61 4.63 -1.48
C MET A 1 7.67 4.63 -0.28
N GLY A 2 7.40 5.79 0.31
CA GLY A 2 6.47 5.94 1.42
C GLY A 2 7.09 5.56 2.77
N VAL A 3 6.45 4.62 3.47
CA VAL A 3 6.93 4.09 4.76
C VAL A 3 7.76 2.81 4.55
N PRO A 4 9.11 2.83 4.76
CA PRO A 4 9.95 1.68 4.49
C PRO A 4 9.55 0.44 5.31
N LYS A 5 9.37 -0.71 4.65
CA LYS A 5 9.04 -2.01 5.26
C LYS A 5 7.67 -2.07 5.95
N PHE A 6 6.83 -1.05 5.80
CA PHE A 6 5.49 -0.99 6.37
C PHE A 6 4.59 -2.13 5.90
N TYR A 7 4.56 -2.41 4.59
CA TYR A 7 3.80 -3.53 4.04
C TYR A 7 4.19 -4.88 4.68
N ARG A 8 5.49 -5.08 4.92
CA ARG A 8 5.96 -6.31 5.56
C ARG A 8 5.49 -6.37 7.01
N TRP A 9 5.67 -5.30 7.77
CA TRP A 9 5.27 -5.22 9.17
C TRP A 9 3.75 -5.43 9.34
N ILE A 10 2.93 -4.78 8.51
CA ILE A 10 1.46 -4.89 8.60
C ILE A 10 0.99 -6.30 8.22
N SER A 11 1.63 -6.93 7.23
CA SER A 11 1.32 -8.31 6.82
C SER A 11 1.77 -9.34 7.86
N GLU A 12 2.86 -9.07 8.57
CA GLU A 12 3.32 -9.89 9.70
C GLU A 12 2.41 -9.70 10.92
N ARG A 13 1.91 -8.49 11.19
CA ARG A 13 0.98 -8.24 12.32
C ARG A 13 -0.42 -8.79 12.06
N TYR A 14 -0.92 -8.64 10.84
CA TYR A 14 -2.26 -9.00 10.40
C TYR A 14 -2.19 -10.00 9.23
N PRO A 15 -2.10 -11.31 9.54
CA PRO A 15 -1.68 -12.31 8.55
C PRO A 15 -2.76 -12.65 7.52
N CYS A 16 -4.03 -12.35 7.80
CA CYS A 16 -5.13 -12.63 6.88
C CYS A 16 -5.38 -11.52 5.86
N LEU A 17 -4.57 -10.44 5.85
CA LEU A 17 -4.79 -9.31 4.93
C LEU A 17 -4.54 -9.66 3.46
N SER A 18 -3.60 -10.59 3.20
CA SER A 18 -3.15 -10.90 1.85
C SER A 18 -3.66 -12.27 1.39
N GLU A 19 -4.16 -12.31 0.16
CA GLU A 19 -4.61 -13.51 -0.52
C GLU A 19 -3.81 -13.70 -1.81
N VAL A 20 -3.32 -14.92 -2.08
CA VAL A 20 -2.66 -15.23 -3.36
C VAL A 20 -3.73 -15.47 -4.41
N ILE A 21 -3.64 -14.75 -5.53
CA ILE A 21 -4.55 -14.94 -6.65
C ILE A 21 -4.21 -16.25 -7.36
N SER A 22 -5.23 -17.10 -7.55
CA SER A 22 -5.20 -18.21 -8.49
C SER A 22 -6.11 -17.90 -9.68
N ASP A 23 -5.79 -18.43 -10.86
CA ASP A 23 -6.56 -18.19 -12.12
C ASP A 23 -8.06 -18.57 -12.01
N THR A 24 -8.45 -19.29 -10.96
CA THR A 24 -9.82 -19.80 -10.75
C THR A 24 -10.64 -19.02 -9.73
N GLU A 25 -10.04 -18.13 -8.94
CA GLU A 25 -10.68 -17.52 -7.75
C GLU A 25 -10.41 -16.01 -7.67
N ILE A 26 -10.74 -15.26 -8.74
CA ILE A 26 -10.54 -13.81 -8.75
C ILE A 26 -11.86 -13.10 -8.36
N PRO A 27 -11.84 -12.24 -7.32
CA PRO A 27 -12.96 -11.36 -7.01
C PRO A 27 -13.37 -10.54 -8.23
N GLU A 28 -14.67 -10.33 -8.40
CA GLU A 28 -15.15 -9.36 -9.38
C GLU A 28 -14.92 -7.93 -8.85
N PHE A 29 -14.33 -7.08 -9.69
CA PHE A 29 -14.11 -5.66 -9.38
C PHE A 29 -14.85 -4.78 -10.37
N ASP A 30 -15.35 -3.65 -9.89
CA ASP A 30 -15.99 -2.66 -10.76
C ASP A 30 -14.93 -1.76 -11.40
N ASN A 31 -13.95 -1.33 -10.61
CA ASN A 31 -12.94 -0.37 -11.03
C ASN A 31 -11.52 -0.91 -10.80
N LEU A 32 -10.67 -0.78 -11.81
CA LEU A 32 -9.23 -1.05 -11.71
C LEU A 32 -8.43 0.22 -11.99
N TYR A 33 -7.51 0.54 -11.10
CA TYR A 33 -6.61 1.70 -11.18
C TYR A 33 -5.15 1.23 -11.25
N LEU A 34 -4.40 1.71 -12.23
CA LEU A 34 -2.97 1.41 -12.37
C LEU A 34 -2.14 2.67 -12.11
N ASP A 35 -1.31 2.62 -11.08
CA ASP A 35 -0.14 3.47 -11.01
C ASP A 35 0.94 2.91 -11.96
N MET A 36 1.20 3.64 -13.04
CA MET A 36 2.05 3.20 -14.13
C MET A 36 3.54 3.32 -13.82
N ASN A 37 3.94 4.14 -12.85
CA ASN A 37 5.36 4.45 -12.66
C ASN A 37 6.18 3.22 -12.27
N GLY A 38 5.66 2.40 -11.36
CA GLY A 38 6.28 1.10 -11.03
C GLY A 38 6.39 0.15 -12.24
N ILE A 39 5.38 0.14 -13.13
CA ILE A 39 5.37 -0.68 -14.35
C ILE A 39 6.45 -0.21 -15.31
N ILE A 40 6.55 1.09 -15.57
CA ILE A 40 7.53 1.68 -16.49
C ILE A 40 8.95 1.37 -16.02
N HIS A 41 9.23 1.50 -14.71
CA HIS A 41 10.52 1.14 -14.13
C HIS A 41 10.84 -0.35 -14.32
N ASN A 42 9.93 -1.24 -13.93
CA ASN A 42 10.13 -2.70 -14.03
C ASN A 42 10.35 -3.18 -15.48
N CYS A 43 9.65 -2.59 -16.45
CA CYS A 43 9.78 -2.95 -17.87
C CYS A 43 11.02 -2.35 -18.55
N SER A 44 11.58 -1.25 -18.03
CA SER A 44 12.73 -0.58 -18.66
C SER A 44 14.08 -1.01 -18.10
N HIS A 45 14.17 -1.29 -16.79
CA HIS A 45 15.40 -1.71 -16.13
C HIS A 45 15.08 -2.67 -14.98
N PRO A 46 14.74 -3.95 -15.27
CA PRO A 46 14.33 -4.91 -14.24
C PRO A 46 15.46 -5.28 -13.27
N ASN A 47 16.73 -5.02 -13.60
CA ASN A 47 17.86 -5.27 -12.73
C ASN A 47 18.92 -4.18 -12.89
N ASP A 48 18.92 -3.21 -11.97
CA ASP A 48 19.87 -2.10 -11.97
C ASP A 48 21.33 -2.51 -11.70
N ASP A 49 21.56 -3.70 -11.16
CA ASP A 49 22.91 -4.21 -10.90
C ASP A 49 23.60 -4.74 -12.18
N ASP A 50 22.85 -5.00 -13.25
CA ASP A 50 23.42 -5.50 -14.50
C ASP A 50 23.86 -4.35 -15.42
N VAL A 51 25.13 -3.98 -15.28
CA VAL A 51 25.78 -2.93 -16.09
C VAL A 51 25.76 -3.23 -17.59
N ASN A 52 25.68 -4.51 -17.99
CA ASN A 52 25.71 -4.91 -19.40
C ASN A 52 24.32 -4.96 -20.04
N PHE A 53 23.24 -4.82 -19.27
CA PHE A 53 21.88 -4.90 -19.77
C PHE A 53 21.57 -3.76 -20.76
N ARG A 54 20.99 -4.11 -21.91
CA ARG A 54 20.53 -3.18 -22.95
C ARG A 54 19.16 -3.62 -23.46
N ILE A 55 18.27 -2.65 -23.65
CA ILE A 55 16.93 -2.84 -24.16
C ILE A 55 16.58 -1.64 -25.04
N SER A 56 15.92 -1.89 -26.18
CA SER A 56 15.45 -0.81 -27.04
C SER A 56 14.13 -0.22 -26.52
N GLN A 57 13.88 1.04 -26.86
CA GLN A 57 12.65 1.72 -26.44
C GLN A 57 11.39 1.01 -26.91
N GLU A 58 11.39 0.48 -28.14
CA GLU A 58 10.24 -0.25 -28.70
C GLU A 58 9.94 -1.51 -27.88
N GLN A 59 10.98 -2.21 -27.43
CA GLN A 59 10.81 -3.38 -26.57
C GLN A 59 10.27 -2.99 -25.19
N ILE A 60 10.75 -1.89 -24.60
CA ILE A 60 10.21 -1.35 -23.34
C ILE A 60 8.71 -1.10 -23.48
N PHE A 61 8.29 -0.44 -24.57
CA PHE A 61 6.86 -0.15 -24.81
C PHE A 61 6.04 -1.43 -24.98
N CYS A 62 6.55 -2.42 -25.72
CA CYS A 62 5.89 -3.72 -25.87
C CYS A 62 5.73 -4.44 -24.52
N ASP A 63 6.76 -4.40 -23.68
CA ASP A 63 6.74 -5.02 -22.35
C ASP A 63 5.74 -4.32 -21.42
N ILE A 64 5.66 -2.97 -21.46
CA ILE A 64 4.64 -2.19 -20.75
C ILE A 64 3.24 -2.61 -21.19
N PHE A 65 2.96 -2.66 -22.49
CA PHE A 65 1.64 -3.02 -23.01
C PHE A 65 1.24 -4.44 -22.62
N ALA A 66 2.17 -5.40 -22.71
CA ALA A 66 1.95 -6.77 -22.28
C ALA A 66 1.66 -6.85 -20.78
N TYR A 67 2.32 -6.03 -19.97
CA TYR A 67 2.09 -5.98 -18.53
C TYR A 67 0.72 -5.41 -18.16
N ILE A 68 0.33 -4.28 -18.77
CA ILE A 68 -1.01 -3.69 -18.59
C ILE A 68 -2.08 -4.73 -18.97
N ASP A 69 -1.92 -5.39 -20.12
CA ASP A 69 -2.88 -6.40 -20.61
C ASP A 69 -2.97 -7.60 -19.64
N LYS A 70 -1.84 -8.02 -19.07
CA LYS A 70 -1.81 -9.07 -18.04
C LYS A 70 -2.62 -8.66 -16.81
N LEU A 71 -2.39 -7.46 -16.27
CA LEU A 71 -3.11 -6.96 -15.09
C LEU A 71 -4.61 -6.82 -15.35
N PHE A 72 -4.98 -6.28 -16.52
CA PHE A 72 -6.37 -6.17 -16.94
C PHE A 72 -7.04 -7.54 -17.01
N ASN A 73 -6.38 -8.54 -17.60
CA ASN A 73 -6.93 -9.89 -17.74
C ASN A 73 -7.07 -10.65 -16.41
N ILE A 74 -6.24 -10.30 -15.42
CA ILE A 74 -6.37 -10.81 -14.04
C ILE A 74 -7.64 -10.25 -13.42
N ILE A 75 -7.78 -8.93 -13.36
CA ILE A 75 -8.85 -8.29 -12.55
C ILE A 75 -10.19 -8.17 -13.28
N ARG A 76 -10.18 -7.95 -14.60
CA ARG A 76 -11.37 -7.80 -15.46
C ARG A 76 -12.39 -6.78 -14.90
N PRO A 77 -12.04 -5.49 -14.83
CA PRO A 77 -12.93 -4.46 -14.30
C PRO A 77 -14.23 -4.37 -15.10
N GLN A 78 -15.35 -4.15 -14.41
CA GLN A 78 -16.69 -4.12 -15.03
C GLN A 78 -17.19 -2.72 -15.42
N LYS A 79 -16.60 -1.65 -14.88
CA LYS A 79 -17.08 -0.26 -15.09
C LYS A 79 -15.95 0.67 -15.53
N VAL A 80 -14.84 0.71 -14.78
CA VAL A 80 -13.76 1.68 -14.99
C VAL A 80 -12.40 1.01 -15.05
N PHE A 81 -11.59 1.42 -16.03
CA PHE A 81 -10.17 1.14 -16.06
C PHE A 81 -9.38 2.44 -16.19
N PHE A 82 -8.58 2.78 -15.17
CA PHE A 82 -7.89 4.07 -15.08
C PHE A 82 -6.37 3.85 -15.06
N LEU A 83 -5.66 4.40 -16.03
CA LEU A 83 -4.21 4.39 -16.11
C LEU A 83 -3.68 5.78 -15.74
N ALA A 84 -2.86 5.85 -14.69
CA ALA A 84 -2.26 7.09 -14.22
C ALA A 84 -0.74 7.04 -14.33
N VAL A 85 -0.17 7.98 -15.07
CA VAL A 85 1.29 8.18 -15.19
C VAL A 85 1.66 9.42 -14.39
N ASP A 86 2.79 9.42 -13.66
CA ASP A 86 3.22 10.61 -12.92
C ASP A 86 3.44 11.79 -13.87
N GLY A 87 2.82 12.92 -13.53
CA GLY A 87 3.09 14.21 -14.11
C GLY A 87 3.99 15.06 -13.23
N VAL A 88 3.87 16.37 -13.39
CA VAL A 88 4.61 17.33 -12.56
C VAL A 88 4.14 17.20 -11.10
N ALA A 89 5.06 16.94 -10.18
CA ALA A 89 4.76 16.75 -8.77
C ALA A 89 4.81 18.08 -7.98
N PRO A 90 4.14 18.18 -6.82
CA PRO A 90 4.31 19.32 -5.91
C PRO A 90 5.75 19.48 -5.42
N ARG A 91 6.16 20.71 -5.10
CA ARG A 91 7.53 21.01 -4.64
C ARG A 91 7.96 20.21 -3.40
N ALA A 92 7.02 19.89 -2.51
CA ALA A 92 7.24 19.00 -1.37
C ALA A 92 7.85 17.64 -1.78
N LYS A 93 7.41 17.05 -2.91
CA LYS A 93 7.96 15.78 -3.43
C LYS A 93 9.20 15.97 -4.30
N MET A 94 9.35 17.13 -4.94
CA MET A 94 10.45 17.38 -5.90
C MET A 94 11.84 17.20 -5.27
N ASN A 95 12.04 17.57 -4.00
CA ASN A 95 13.33 17.38 -3.33
C ASN A 95 13.69 15.90 -3.17
N GLN A 96 12.71 15.06 -2.80
CA GLN A 96 12.88 13.62 -2.72
C GLN A 96 13.18 13.02 -4.10
N GLN A 97 12.43 13.43 -5.13
CA GLN A 97 12.69 12.97 -6.49
C GLN A 97 14.10 13.34 -6.94
N ARG A 98 14.53 14.58 -6.67
CA ARG A 98 15.85 15.08 -7.02
C ARG A 98 16.95 14.28 -6.35
N ALA A 99 16.85 14.05 -5.03
CA ALA A 99 17.78 13.20 -4.29
C ALA A 99 17.91 11.81 -4.95
N ARG A 100 16.77 11.19 -5.33
CA ARG A 100 16.77 9.90 -6.02
C ARG A 100 17.43 9.94 -7.40
N ARG A 101 17.22 10.99 -8.20
CA ARG A 101 17.84 11.12 -9.54
C ARG A 101 19.36 11.32 -9.46
N PHE A 102 19.82 12.12 -8.50
CA PHE A 102 21.26 12.30 -8.23
C PHE A 102 21.91 10.99 -7.77
N MET A 103 21.26 10.26 -6.86
CA MET A 103 21.74 8.96 -6.41
C MET A 103 21.77 7.93 -7.54
N SER A 104 20.72 7.84 -8.35
CA SER A 104 20.66 6.95 -9.53
C SER A 104 21.85 7.19 -10.47
N ALA A 105 22.10 8.47 -10.80
CA ALA A 105 23.22 8.83 -11.66
C ALA A 105 24.59 8.51 -11.06
N ARG A 106 24.79 8.79 -9.76
CA ARG A 106 26.04 8.47 -9.05
C ARG A 106 26.29 6.96 -9.01
N THR A 107 25.28 6.18 -8.61
CA THR A 107 25.38 4.72 -8.52
C THR A 107 25.63 4.09 -9.89
N ALA A 108 24.95 4.55 -10.95
CA ALA A 108 25.20 4.04 -12.31
C ALA A 108 26.65 4.29 -12.76
N ALA A 109 27.18 5.48 -12.51
CA ALA A 109 28.57 5.83 -12.84
C ALA A 109 29.59 5.00 -12.03
N GLU A 110 29.35 4.82 -10.73
CA GLU A 110 30.19 4.00 -9.85
C GLU A 110 30.20 2.53 -10.27
N GLN A 111 29.05 1.97 -10.63
CA GLN A 111 28.92 0.60 -11.12
C GLN A 111 29.68 0.39 -12.44
N GLU A 112 29.55 1.32 -13.40
CA GLU A 112 30.28 1.28 -14.67
C GLU A 112 31.80 1.36 -14.46
N GLN A 113 32.26 2.30 -13.63
CA GLN A 113 33.67 2.42 -13.28
C GLN A 113 34.19 1.16 -12.57
N ALA A 114 33.42 0.59 -11.65
CA ALA A 114 33.79 -0.65 -10.96
C ALA A 114 33.86 -1.85 -11.91
N HIS A 115 32.98 -1.93 -12.91
CA HIS A 115 33.00 -2.97 -13.94
C HIS A 115 34.24 -2.85 -14.83
N VAL A 116 34.57 -1.64 -15.28
CA VAL A 116 35.78 -1.37 -16.08
C VAL A 116 37.06 -1.65 -15.28
N ARG A 117 37.12 -1.25 -14.00
CA ARG A 117 38.26 -1.55 -13.11
C ARG A 117 38.47 -3.05 -12.91
N LYS A 118 37.41 -3.86 -12.98
CA LYS A 118 37.46 -5.32 -12.93
C LYS A 118 37.84 -5.97 -14.28
N GLY A 119 38.16 -5.18 -15.31
CA GLY A 119 38.51 -5.65 -16.65
C GLY A 119 37.31 -5.98 -17.55
N GLY A 120 36.09 -5.64 -17.12
CA GLY A 120 34.89 -5.82 -17.92
C GLY A 120 34.80 -4.79 -19.05
N LYS A 121 34.43 -5.22 -20.26
CA LYS A 121 34.16 -4.33 -21.39
C LYS A 121 32.70 -3.90 -21.36
N LEU A 122 32.44 -2.60 -21.43
CA LEU A 122 31.09 -2.08 -21.55
C LEU A 122 30.54 -2.32 -22.96
N PRO A 123 29.23 -2.59 -23.12
CA PRO A 123 28.58 -2.62 -24.42
C PRO A 123 28.77 -1.29 -25.17
N THR A 124 28.80 -1.35 -26.50
CA THR A 124 28.89 -0.16 -27.37
C THR A 124 27.64 0.70 -27.33
N GLU A 125 26.48 0.08 -27.10
CA GLU A 125 25.21 0.77 -26.93
C GLU A 125 25.15 1.47 -25.57
N LYS A 126 24.52 2.64 -25.53
CA LYS A 126 24.34 3.42 -24.30
C LYS A 126 23.39 2.69 -23.36
N ARG A 127 23.69 2.72 -22.05
CA ARG A 127 22.76 2.25 -21.02
C ARG A 127 21.50 3.11 -21.04
N PHE A 128 20.34 2.49 -20.83
CA PHE A 128 19.09 3.23 -20.65
C PHE A 128 19.19 4.12 -19.39
N ASP A 129 18.95 5.43 -19.55
CA ASP A 129 18.95 6.38 -18.44
C ASP A 129 17.57 6.38 -17.77
N SER A 130 17.45 5.78 -16.59
CA SER A 130 16.18 5.70 -15.85
C SER A 130 15.63 7.07 -15.42
N ASN A 131 16.47 8.11 -15.38
CA ASN A 131 16.02 9.46 -15.07
C ASN A 131 15.14 10.05 -16.19
N CYS A 132 15.13 9.46 -17.39
CA CYS A 132 14.22 9.87 -18.46
C CYS A 132 12.74 9.57 -18.16
N ILE A 133 12.46 8.74 -17.14
CA ILE A 133 11.11 8.49 -16.59
C ILE A 133 10.72 9.65 -15.67
N THR A 134 10.60 10.83 -16.27
CA THR A 134 10.21 12.10 -15.65
C THR A 134 9.35 12.86 -16.67
N PRO A 135 8.26 13.53 -16.29
CA PRO A 135 7.43 14.29 -17.21
C PRO A 135 8.24 15.34 -18.00
N GLY A 136 7.89 15.52 -19.27
CA GLY A 136 8.52 16.51 -20.16
C GLY A 136 9.72 15.98 -20.95
N THR A 137 10.19 14.75 -20.69
CA THR A 137 11.21 14.11 -21.52
C THR A 137 10.63 13.63 -22.85
N VAL A 138 11.50 13.43 -23.84
CA VAL A 138 11.13 12.83 -25.14
C VAL A 138 10.52 11.45 -24.93
N PHE A 139 11.17 10.61 -24.11
CA PHE A 139 10.74 9.25 -23.80
C PHE A 139 9.29 9.20 -23.28
N MET A 140 8.93 10.08 -22.33
CA MET A 140 7.57 10.09 -21.77
C MET A 140 6.52 10.57 -22.78
N ALA A 141 6.87 11.54 -23.64
CA ALA A 141 5.98 12.01 -24.68
C ALA A 141 5.70 10.93 -25.74
N GLU A 142 6.73 10.20 -26.15
CA GLU A 142 6.60 9.08 -27.09
C GLU A 142 5.84 7.91 -26.46
N LEU A 143 6.09 7.60 -25.18
CA LEU A 143 5.32 6.60 -24.43
C LEU A 143 3.83 6.98 -24.34
N HIS A 144 3.51 8.25 -24.08
CA HIS A 144 2.12 8.72 -24.04
C HIS A 144 1.41 8.52 -25.38
N GLN A 145 2.06 8.89 -26.49
CA GLN A 145 1.50 8.69 -27.83
C GLN A 145 1.33 7.21 -28.18
N ALA A 146 2.31 6.37 -27.80
CA ALA A 146 2.28 4.94 -28.03
C ALA A 146 1.17 4.26 -27.20
N LEU A 147 1.01 4.62 -25.93
CA LEU A 147 -0.09 4.17 -25.07
C LEU A 147 -1.45 4.57 -25.63
N SER A 148 -1.62 5.83 -26.05
CA SER A 148 -2.87 6.28 -26.66
C SER A 148 -3.21 5.48 -27.91
N SER A 149 -2.22 5.26 -28.78
CA SER A 149 -2.42 4.49 -30.01
C SER A 149 -2.75 3.02 -29.73
N TRP A 150 -2.07 2.42 -28.75
CA TRP A 150 -2.32 1.05 -28.31
C TRP A 150 -3.72 0.88 -27.70
N LEU A 151 -4.16 1.82 -26.86
CA LEU A 151 -5.51 1.82 -26.27
C LEU A 151 -6.60 1.88 -27.34
N ASN A 152 -6.46 2.74 -28.36
CA ASN A 152 -7.40 2.78 -29.49
C ASN A 152 -7.54 1.40 -30.16
N VAL A 153 -6.42 0.69 -30.36
CA VAL A 153 -6.44 -0.66 -30.93
C VAL A 153 -7.08 -1.67 -29.99
N LYS A 154 -6.82 -1.58 -28.69
CA LYS A 154 -7.41 -2.48 -27.68
C LYS A 154 -8.92 -2.35 -27.60
N ILE A 155 -9.42 -1.11 -27.52
CA ILE A 155 -10.86 -0.83 -27.43
C ILE A 155 -11.61 -1.17 -28.73
N ASP A 156 -10.94 -1.11 -29.89
CA ASP A 156 -11.55 -1.53 -31.17
C ASP A 156 -11.60 -3.06 -31.35
N LYS A 157 -10.54 -3.77 -30.90
CA LYS A 157 -10.34 -5.19 -31.23
C LYS A 157 -10.65 -6.17 -30.12
N ASP A 158 -10.57 -5.75 -28.86
CA ASP A 158 -10.67 -6.64 -27.70
C ASP A 158 -12.06 -6.50 -27.04
N PRO A 159 -12.94 -7.52 -27.17
CA PRO A 159 -14.29 -7.44 -26.62
C PRO A 159 -14.35 -7.25 -25.10
N LEU A 160 -13.28 -7.62 -24.37
CA LEU A 160 -13.23 -7.43 -22.92
C LEU A 160 -13.09 -5.96 -22.52
N TRP A 161 -12.66 -5.10 -23.45
CA TRP A 161 -12.49 -3.67 -23.25
C TRP A 161 -13.70 -2.86 -23.74
N HIS A 162 -14.73 -3.53 -24.28
CA HIS A 162 -15.99 -2.90 -24.62
C HIS A 162 -16.84 -2.66 -23.37
N ASN A 163 -17.74 -1.67 -23.44
CA ASN A 163 -18.70 -1.33 -22.38
C ASN A 163 -18.08 -0.91 -21.03
N ILE A 164 -16.80 -0.56 -21.00
CA ILE A 164 -16.13 0.06 -19.85
C ILE A 164 -15.61 1.45 -20.21
N ARG A 165 -15.45 2.32 -19.20
CA ARG A 165 -14.79 3.61 -19.36
C ARG A 165 -13.30 3.44 -19.11
N VAL A 166 -12.49 3.71 -20.13
CA VAL A 166 -11.02 3.65 -20.01
C VAL A 166 -10.47 5.06 -19.97
N TYR A 167 -9.71 5.39 -18.93
CA TYR A 167 -9.07 6.69 -18.75
C TYR A 167 -7.55 6.56 -18.84
N LEU A 168 -6.90 7.45 -19.59
CA LEU A 168 -5.46 7.65 -19.54
C LEU A 168 -5.18 9.08 -19.05
N SER A 169 -4.67 9.18 -17.82
CA SER A 169 -4.09 10.41 -17.28
C SER A 169 -2.57 10.34 -17.44
N GLY A 170 -2.05 10.99 -18.48
CA GLY A 170 -0.65 10.91 -18.87
C GLY A 170 0.29 11.78 -18.02
N HIS A 171 1.58 11.76 -18.39
CA HIS A 171 2.63 12.58 -17.77
C HIS A 171 2.44 14.09 -18.02
N ASP A 172 1.61 14.43 -18.99
CA ASP A 172 1.24 15.78 -19.43
C ASP A 172 0.14 16.39 -18.56
N CYS A 173 -0.54 15.60 -17.72
CA CYS A 173 -1.40 16.08 -16.64
C CYS A 173 -0.55 16.23 -15.37
N PRO A 174 -0.53 17.38 -14.65
CA PRO A 174 0.15 17.52 -13.36
C PRO A 174 -0.39 16.57 -12.29
N GLY A 175 0.43 16.31 -11.27
CA GLY A 175 0.15 15.43 -10.15
C GLY A 175 0.74 14.03 -10.30
N GLU A 176 0.90 13.36 -9.18
CA GLU A 176 1.37 11.96 -9.11
C GLU A 176 0.24 11.00 -9.50
N GLY A 177 0.60 9.84 -10.05
CA GLY A 177 -0.35 8.85 -10.54
C GLY A 177 -1.34 8.40 -9.45
N GLU A 178 -0.84 8.09 -8.26
CA GLU A 178 -1.66 7.69 -7.13
C GLU A 178 -2.63 8.79 -6.65
N HIS A 179 -2.21 10.06 -6.68
CA HIS A 179 -3.05 11.19 -6.29
C HIS A 179 -4.09 11.56 -7.36
N LYS A 180 -3.76 11.41 -8.65
CA LYS A 180 -4.73 11.52 -9.76
C LYS A 180 -5.84 10.48 -9.65
N ILE A 181 -5.47 9.25 -9.27
CA ILE A 181 -6.43 8.17 -9.01
C ILE A 181 -7.33 8.53 -7.82
N MET A 182 -6.77 9.01 -6.72
CA MET A 182 -7.57 9.39 -5.55
C MET A 182 -8.48 10.59 -5.82
N GLU A 183 -8.05 11.55 -6.63
CA GLU A 183 -8.88 12.65 -7.09
C GLU A 183 -10.07 12.16 -7.92
N PHE A 184 -9.84 11.25 -8.87
CA PHE A 184 -10.91 10.59 -9.63
C PHE A 184 -11.89 9.84 -8.72
N ILE A 185 -11.40 9.08 -7.74
CA ILE A 185 -12.26 8.35 -6.78
C ILE A 185 -13.14 9.33 -6.00
N ARG A 186 -12.57 10.41 -5.45
CA ARG A 186 -13.34 11.44 -4.72
C ARG A 186 -14.41 12.09 -5.60
N HIS A 187 -14.08 12.38 -6.87
CA HIS A 187 -15.02 12.91 -7.85
C HIS A 187 -16.18 11.94 -8.13
N GLU A 188 -15.90 10.66 -8.38
CA GLU A 188 -16.95 9.68 -8.65
C GLU A 188 -17.87 9.46 -7.44
N ARG A 189 -17.34 9.52 -6.21
CA ARG A 189 -18.13 9.32 -4.97
C ARG A 189 -19.27 10.32 -4.79
N ILE A 190 -19.12 11.53 -5.35
CA ILE A 190 -20.16 12.56 -5.30
C ILE A 190 -21.08 12.57 -6.52
N ALA A 191 -20.77 11.75 -7.53
CA ALA A 191 -21.56 11.71 -8.76
C ALA A 191 -22.97 11.14 -8.50
N ASP A 192 -23.95 11.71 -9.19
CA ASP A 192 -25.33 11.25 -9.09
C ASP A 192 -25.44 9.77 -9.51
N GLY A 193 -25.96 8.95 -8.60
CA GLY A 193 -26.13 7.51 -8.82
C GLY A 193 -24.87 6.67 -8.58
N TYR A 194 -23.83 7.22 -7.93
CA TYR A 194 -22.70 6.42 -7.43
C TYR A 194 -23.20 5.29 -6.52
N ASP A 195 -22.67 4.08 -6.71
CA ASP A 195 -22.97 2.93 -5.85
C ASP A 195 -22.00 2.92 -4.65
N PRO A 196 -22.49 3.09 -3.42
CA PRO A 196 -21.66 3.05 -2.20
C PRO A 196 -20.92 1.73 -1.97
N ASN A 197 -21.27 0.67 -2.71
CA ASN A 197 -20.65 -0.65 -2.61
C ASN A 197 -19.79 -0.96 -3.85
N THR A 198 -19.36 0.07 -4.58
CA THR A 198 -18.41 -0.07 -5.69
C THR A 198 -17.13 -0.77 -5.22
N ARG A 199 -16.65 -1.73 -6.01
CA ARG A 199 -15.49 -2.57 -5.70
C ARG A 199 -14.26 -2.03 -6.42
N HIS A 200 -13.28 -1.58 -5.64
CA HIS A 200 -12.08 -0.92 -6.11
C HIS A 200 -10.87 -1.86 -6.04
N CYS A 201 -10.09 -1.92 -7.11
CA CYS A 201 -8.78 -2.55 -7.15
C CYS A 201 -7.74 -1.54 -7.60
N MET A 202 -6.70 -1.30 -6.80
CA MET A 202 -5.58 -0.45 -7.19
C MET A 202 -4.29 -1.26 -7.26
N TYR A 203 -3.55 -1.14 -8.35
CA TYR A 203 -2.27 -1.79 -8.55
C TYR A 203 -1.10 -0.89 -8.18
N GLY A 204 -0.16 -1.41 -7.40
CA GLY A 204 1.15 -0.82 -7.19
C GLY A 204 1.89 -1.39 -5.98
N LEU A 205 3.19 -1.13 -5.90
CA LEU A 205 4.09 -1.70 -4.88
C LEU A 205 4.36 -0.75 -3.71
N ASP A 206 3.95 0.51 -3.81
CA ASP A 206 4.23 1.49 -2.77
C ASP A 206 3.38 1.26 -1.50
N ALA A 207 3.92 1.68 -0.37
CA ALA A 207 3.22 1.62 0.92
C ALA A 207 2.14 2.70 1.02
N ASP A 208 2.31 3.80 0.30
CA ASP A 208 1.39 4.94 0.28
C ASP A 208 0.04 4.57 -0.30
N LEU A 209 -0.03 3.59 -1.22
CA LEU A 209 -1.29 3.07 -1.75
C LEU A 209 -2.18 2.44 -0.67
N LEU A 210 -1.59 1.87 0.38
CA LEU A 210 -2.33 1.35 1.53
C LEU A 210 -2.94 2.49 2.33
N MET A 211 -2.16 3.55 2.57
CA MET A 211 -2.63 4.75 3.26
C MET A 211 -3.71 5.47 2.45
N LEU A 212 -3.48 5.74 1.16
CA LEU A 212 -4.46 6.37 0.28
C LEU A 212 -5.74 5.54 0.16
N GLY A 213 -5.61 4.21 -0.01
CA GLY A 213 -6.75 3.31 -0.11
C GLY A 213 -7.61 3.32 1.15
N ILE A 214 -7.00 3.30 2.34
CA ILE A 214 -7.76 3.33 3.60
C ILE A 214 -8.38 4.71 3.87
N CYS A 215 -7.69 5.80 3.51
CA CYS A 215 -8.19 7.19 3.57
C CYS A 215 -9.40 7.45 2.68
N SER A 216 -9.64 6.63 1.65
CA SER A 216 -10.81 6.79 0.79
C SER A 216 -12.14 6.48 1.50
N HIS A 217 -12.10 5.72 2.60
CA HIS A 217 -13.27 5.12 3.25
C HIS A 217 -14.20 4.32 2.35
N GLU A 218 -13.72 3.86 1.19
CA GLU A 218 -14.45 2.88 0.41
C GLU A 218 -14.40 1.51 1.10
N PRO A 219 -15.56 0.85 1.31
CA PRO A 219 -15.64 -0.39 2.07
C PRO A 219 -15.01 -1.58 1.35
N HIS A 220 -15.09 -1.60 0.02
CA HIS A 220 -14.65 -2.70 -0.84
C HIS A 220 -13.44 -2.27 -1.66
N PHE A 221 -12.29 -2.16 -1.00
CA PHE A 221 -11.04 -1.74 -1.62
C PHE A 221 -9.94 -2.81 -1.42
N SER A 222 -9.32 -3.23 -2.52
CA SER A 222 -8.17 -4.15 -2.49
C SER A 222 -6.98 -3.58 -3.28
N LEU A 223 -5.77 -3.92 -2.85
CA LEU A 223 -4.54 -3.60 -3.56
C LEU A 223 -4.00 -4.84 -4.27
N LEU A 224 -3.77 -4.75 -5.56
CA LEU A 224 -3.09 -5.78 -6.34
C LEU A 224 -1.58 -5.56 -6.30
N ARG A 225 -0.84 -6.57 -5.88
CA ARG A 225 0.61 -6.50 -5.68
C ARG A 225 1.31 -7.75 -6.21
N GLU A 226 2.54 -7.60 -6.66
CA GLU A 226 3.39 -8.75 -7.00
C GLU A 226 3.89 -9.46 -5.72
N GLU A 227 4.07 -10.78 -5.77
CA GLU A 227 4.66 -11.54 -4.67
C GLU A 227 6.13 -11.14 -4.47
N VAL A 228 6.41 -10.48 -3.33
CA VAL A 228 7.79 -10.17 -2.92
C VAL A 228 8.35 -11.34 -2.10
N LYS A 229 9.29 -12.10 -2.67
CA LYS A 229 9.99 -13.18 -1.95
C LYS A 229 11.12 -12.60 -1.10
N PHE A 230 10.93 -12.53 0.22
CA PHE A 230 11.91 -12.01 1.17
C PHE A 230 13.09 -12.96 1.50
N SER A 231 13.27 -14.06 0.74
CA SER A 231 14.35 -15.02 0.98
C SER A 231 15.71 -14.49 0.51
N ARG A 232 16.79 -14.85 1.22
CA ARG A 232 18.18 -14.53 0.85
C ARG A 232 18.43 -14.83 -0.64
N PRO A 233 19.14 -13.94 -1.37
CA PRO A 233 19.50 -14.21 -2.75
C PRO A 233 20.26 -15.55 -2.84
N PRO A 234 19.99 -16.38 -3.86
CA PRO A 234 20.68 -17.65 -4.01
C PRO A 234 22.20 -17.41 -4.05
N SER A 235 22.95 -18.23 -3.30
CA SER A 235 24.40 -18.12 -3.21
C SER A 235 25.04 -18.17 -4.61
N LYS A 236 26.03 -17.30 -4.86
CA LYS A 236 26.87 -17.21 -6.08
C LYS A 236 27.72 -18.46 -6.37
N LYS A 237 27.14 -19.66 -6.29
CA LYS A 237 27.79 -20.95 -6.57
C LYS A 237 27.16 -21.74 -7.72
N SER A 238 26.19 -21.18 -8.45
CA SER A 238 25.77 -21.68 -9.75
C SER A 238 26.34 -20.77 -10.84
N GLY A 239 27.04 -21.37 -11.81
CA GLY A 239 27.89 -20.69 -12.79
C GLY A 239 27.22 -19.58 -13.60
N ALA A 240 28.07 -18.69 -14.11
CA ALA A 240 27.73 -17.62 -15.02
C ALA A 240 26.94 -18.15 -16.23
N GLY A 241 25.66 -17.79 -16.32
CA GLY A 241 24.79 -18.18 -17.43
C GLY A 241 23.37 -18.52 -16.99
N SER A 242 22.66 -17.55 -16.41
CA SER A 242 21.19 -17.39 -16.42
C SER A 242 20.74 -16.61 -15.18
N ALA A 243 20.87 -15.27 -15.24
CA ALA A 243 19.78 -14.46 -14.68
C ALA A 243 18.58 -14.71 -15.60
N GLN A 244 17.91 -15.83 -15.34
CA GLN A 244 16.77 -16.27 -16.13
C GLN A 244 15.73 -15.16 -16.00
N ARG A 245 15.37 -14.52 -17.12
CA ARG A 245 14.22 -13.61 -17.22
C ARG A 245 13.13 -14.22 -16.35
N ALA A 246 12.71 -13.52 -15.30
CA ALA A 246 11.48 -13.89 -14.62
C ALA A 246 10.42 -13.79 -15.71
N ASN A 247 10.00 -14.93 -16.26
CA ASN A 247 8.98 -14.96 -17.30
C ASN A 247 7.78 -14.23 -16.69
N PRO A 248 7.24 -13.18 -17.32
CA PRO A 248 6.08 -12.47 -16.78
C PRO A 248 4.91 -13.43 -16.51
N SER A 249 4.85 -14.56 -17.19
CA SER A 249 3.87 -15.63 -16.95
C SER A 249 4.06 -16.43 -15.65
N GLN A 250 5.11 -16.21 -14.87
CA GLN A 250 5.39 -16.90 -13.59
C GLN A 250 5.35 -15.98 -12.36
N THR A 251 5.06 -14.67 -12.52
CA THR A 251 4.88 -13.76 -11.39
C THR A 251 3.53 -14.03 -10.71
N ASN A 252 3.57 -14.44 -9.44
CA ASN A 252 2.37 -14.56 -8.61
C ASN A 252 1.93 -13.17 -8.14
N PHE A 253 0.61 -12.99 -7.99
CA PHE A 253 0.02 -11.77 -7.46
C PHE A 253 -0.72 -12.03 -6.17
N HIS A 254 -0.71 -11.04 -5.29
CA HIS A 254 -1.48 -11.02 -4.06
C HIS A 254 -2.51 -9.89 -4.13
N LEU A 255 -3.70 -10.14 -3.58
CA LEU A 255 -4.67 -9.13 -3.21
C LEU A 255 -4.53 -8.82 -1.73
N LEU A 256 -4.24 -7.57 -1.40
CA LEU A 256 -4.30 -7.05 -0.04
C LEU A 256 -5.67 -6.43 0.19
N HIS A 257 -6.45 -6.96 1.12
CA HIS A 257 -7.82 -6.54 1.39
C HIS A 257 -7.87 -5.46 2.47
N LEU A 258 -8.22 -4.22 2.11
CA LEU A 258 -8.33 -3.12 3.06
C LEU A 258 -9.60 -3.22 3.94
N SER A 259 -10.61 -3.96 3.47
CA SER A 259 -11.80 -4.30 4.27
C SER A 259 -11.41 -5.02 5.57
N LEU A 260 -10.51 -6.02 5.48
CA LEU A 260 -10.01 -6.74 6.65
C LEU A 260 -9.09 -5.88 7.50
N LEU A 261 -8.28 -5.00 6.90
CA LEU A 261 -7.44 -4.07 7.67
C LEU A 261 -8.29 -3.21 8.59
N ARG A 262 -9.42 -2.69 8.11
CA ARG A 262 -10.37 -1.93 8.94
C ARG A 262 -10.91 -2.77 10.11
N GLU A 263 -11.25 -4.03 9.89
CA GLU A 263 -11.67 -4.94 10.96
C GLU A 263 -10.55 -5.18 11.98
N TYR A 264 -9.32 -5.42 11.54
CA TYR A 264 -8.16 -5.58 12.42
C TYR A 264 -7.88 -4.34 13.26
N LEU A 265 -7.94 -3.14 12.67
CA LEU A 265 -7.78 -1.88 13.40
C LEU A 265 -8.90 -1.69 14.43
N SER A 266 -10.14 -2.10 14.11
CA SER A 266 -11.25 -2.05 15.08
C SER A 266 -11.03 -2.91 16.31
N TRP A 267 -10.24 -3.99 16.19
CA TRP A 267 -9.86 -4.87 17.31
C TRP A 267 -8.62 -4.37 18.03
N GLU A 268 -7.63 -3.86 17.30
CA GLU A 268 -6.41 -3.27 17.86
C GLU A 268 -6.75 -2.12 18.81
N PHE A 269 -7.74 -1.29 18.44
CA PHE A 269 -8.22 -0.14 19.22
C PHE A 269 -9.52 -0.42 19.98
N ASP A 270 -9.91 -1.69 20.16
CA ASP A 270 -11.11 -2.07 20.93
C ASP A 270 -11.12 -1.54 22.38
N PRO A 271 -9.99 -1.48 23.12
CA PRO A 271 -9.98 -0.95 24.49
C PRO A 271 -10.51 0.48 24.62
N LEU A 272 -10.46 1.28 23.54
CA LEU A 272 -10.96 2.66 23.53
C LEU A 272 -12.49 2.76 23.58
N LYS A 273 -13.22 1.73 23.14
CA LYS A 273 -14.70 1.78 23.09
C LYS A 273 -15.36 2.06 24.44
N ALA A 274 -14.74 1.60 25.52
CA ALA A 274 -15.26 1.76 26.88
C ALA A 274 -14.67 2.94 27.64
N SER A 275 -13.54 3.50 27.18
CA SER A 275 -12.78 4.53 27.92
C SER A 275 -12.97 5.94 27.40
N LEU A 276 -13.49 6.13 26.19
CA LEU A 276 -13.61 7.46 25.59
C LEU A 276 -14.70 8.33 26.22
N PRO A 277 -14.45 9.63 26.43
CA PRO A 277 -15.46 10.57 26.91
C PRO A 277 -16.43 11.04 25.80
N PHE A 278 -16.21 10.62 24.55
CA PHE A 278 -17.01 10.95 23.36
C PHE A 278 -17.35 9.67 22.56
N PRO A 279 -18.31 9.72 21.61
CA PRO A 279 -18.72 8.54 20.85
C PRO A 279 -17.58 7.90 20.05
N TYR A 280 -17.43 6.58 20.18
CA TYR A 280 -16.46 5.81 19.40
C TYR A 280 -16.92 5.68 17.94
N ASP A 281 -16.03 6.05 17.03
CA ASP A 281 -16.14 5.92 15.58
C ASP A 281 -14.84 5.33 15.00
N VAL A 282 -14.96 4.17 14.34
CA VAL A 282 -13.81 3.46 13.75
C VAL A 282 -13.23 4.22 12.56
N ASP A 283 -14.03 4.97 11.80
CA ASP A 283 -13.52 5.75 10.66
C ASP A 283 -12.59 6.85 11.15
N ARG A 284 -12.90 7.47 12.29
CA ARG A 284 -12.02 8.47 12.92
C ARG A 284 -10.76 7.88 13.54
N ILE A 285 -10.85 6.65 14.08
CA ILE A 285 -9.67 5.91 14.51
C ILE A 285 -8.74 5.62 13.31
N VAL A 286 -9.32 5.28 12.15
CA VAL A 286 -8.56 5.12 10.90
C VAL A 286 -7.90 6.43 10.48
N ASP A 287 -8.60 7.56 10.59
CA ASP A 287 -8.04 8.90 10.32
C ASP A 287 -6.79 9.16 11.18
N ASP A 288 -6.89 8.91 12.49
CA ASP A 288 -5.77 9.07 13.44
C ASP A 288 -4.65 8.04 13.20
N TRP A 289 -4.99 6.83 12.77
CA TRP A 289 -4.02 5.80 12.42
C TRP A 289 -3.18 6.17 11.19
N VAL A 290 -3.77 6.82 10.21
CA VAL A 290 -3.04 7.37 9.06
C VAL A 290 -2.06 8.46 9.51
N LEU A 291 -2.48 9.35 10.42
CA LEU A 291 -1.60 10.35 11.02
C LEU A 291 -0.40 9.69 11.72
N MET A 292 -0.63 8.64 12.52
CA MET A 292 0.47 7.87 13.14
C MET A 292 1.42 7.27 12.08
N GLY A 293 0.87 6.81 10.95
CA GLY A 293 1.67 6.36 9.80
C GLY A 293 2.61 7.44 9.27
N PHE A 294 2.12 8.68 9.10
CA PHE A 294 2.94 9.79 8.61
C PHE A 294 4.06 10.21 9.56
N LEU A 295 3.88 10.06 10.88
CA LEU A 295 4.93 10.31 11.87
C LEU A 295 6.08 9.31 11.76
N VAL A 296 5.79 8.06 11.40
CA VAL A 296 6.81 7.03 11.16
C VAL A 296 7.57 7.30 9.87
N GLY A 297 6.88 7.74 8.83
CA GLY A 297 7.52 8.12 7.57
C GLY A 297 6.53 8.51 6.49
N ASN A 298 7.04 9.21 5.49
CA ASN A 298 6.36 9.54 4.24
C ASN A 298 7.39 10.11 3.25
N ASP A 299 6.96 10.39 2.03
CA ASP A 299 7.84 10.86 0.94
C ASP A 299 8.18 12.37 1.00
N PHE A 300 7.50 13.17 1.83
CA PHE A 300 7.52 14.64 1.76
C PHE A 300 8.32 15.30 2.88
N ILE A 301 8.51 14.61 4.02
CA ILE A 301 9.31 15.09 5.14
C ILE A 301 10.34 14.05 5.60
N PRO A 302 11.49 14.51 6.14
CA PRO A 302 12.45 13.63 6.79
C PRO A 302 11.81 12.89 7.97
N HIS A 303 12.21 11.63 8.16
CA HIS A 303 11.78 10.83 9.31
C HIS A 303 12.19 11.49 10.62
N LEU A 304 11.33 11.42 11.64
CA LEU A 304 11.69 11.79 13.00
C LEU A 304 12.88 10.95 13.51
N PRO A 305 13.79 11.52 14.31
CA PRO A 305 14.87 10.75 14.92
C PRO A 305 14.31 9.60 15.75
N HIS A 306 14.83 8.39 15.55
CA HIS A 306 14.47 7.21 16.35
C HIS A 306 12.99 6.80 16.31
N VAL A 307 12.26 7.22 15.27
CA VAL A 307 10.88 6.78 14.99
C VAL A 307 10.89 5.95 13.72
N HIS A 308 11.33 4.69 13.83
CA HIS A 308 11.38 3.77 12.70
C HIS A 308 10.70 2.44 13.04
N ILE A 309 10.20 1.76 12.00
CA ILE A 309 9.53 0.46 12.16
C ILE A 309 10.48 -0.60 12.74
N HIS A 310 11.78 -0.49 12.48
CA HIS A 310 12.78 -1.39 13.06
C HIS A 310 12.97 -1.22 14.57
N ASP A 311 12.59 -0.06 15.09
CA ASP A 311 12.76 0.31 16.48
C ASP A 311 11.42 0.23 17.23
N ASP A 312 10.47 -0.56 16.70
CA ASP A 312 9.12 -0.77 17.25
C ASP A 312 8.32 0.53 17.49
N ALA A 313 8.50 1.52 16.61
CA ALA A 313 7.81 2.79 16.71
C ALA A 313 6.28 2.69 16.57
N LEU A 314 5.76 1.81 15.70
CA LEU A 314 4.31 1.65 15.48
C LEU A 314 3.57 1.11 16.72
N PRO A 315 4.01 0.02 17.37
CA PRO A 315 3.43 -0.41 18.64
C PRO A 315 3.47 0.67 19.71
N LEU A 316 4.56 1.44 19.80
CA LEU A 316 4.69 2.52 20.77
C LEU A 316 3.68 3.64 20.50
N LEU A 317 3.54 4.07 19.24
CA LEU A 317 2.53 5.04 18.82
C LEU A 317 1.11 4.58 19.18
N TYR A 318 0.78 3.30 18.94
CA TYR A 318 -0.55 2.77 19.28
C TYR A 318 -0.78 2.78 20.78
N GLN A 319 0.22 2.40 21.58
CA GLN A 319 0.13 2.44 23.04
C GLN A 319 -0.05 3.87 23.56
N THR A 320 0.75 4.82 23.09
CA THR A 320 0.60 6.24 23.43
C THR A 320 -0.78 6.75 23.04
N TYR A 321 -1.27 6.40 21.85
CA TYR A 321 -2.60 6.80 21.38
C TYR A 321 -3.72 6.23 22.27
N ILE A 322 -3.67 4.94 22.62
CA ILE A 322 -4.65 4.29 23.49
C ILE A 322 -4.67 4.93 24.90
N GLN A 323 -3.52 5.37 25.39
CA GLN A 323 -3.40 6.04 26.69
C GLN A 323 -3.90 7.49 26.68
N ILE A 324 -3.64 8.22 25.59
CA ILE A 324 -3.90 9.66 25.51
C ILE A 324 -5.29 9.98 24.99
N LEU A 325 -5.82 9.25 24.01
CA LEU A 325 -7.13 9.58 23.42
C LEU A 325 -8.27 9.74 24.47
N PRO A 326 -8.34 8.92 25.54
CA PRO A 326 -9.34 9.11 26.61
C PRO A 326 -9.23 10.41 27.41
N THR A 327 -8.07 11.09 27.37
CA THR A 327 -7.87 12.39 28.04
C THR A 327 -8.27 13.58 27.17
N LEU A 328 -8.52 13.33 25.88
CA LEU A 328 -8.91 14.34 24.90
C LEU A 328 -10.44 14.47 24.81
N ASP A 329 -10.90 15.56 24.22
CA ASP A 329 -12.31 15.86 23.97
C ASP A 329 -12.81 15.39 22.58
N GLY A 330 -11.92 14.84 21.75
CA GLY A 330 -12.24 14.30 20.42
C GLY A 330 -11.02 13.66 19.74
N TYR A 331 -11.16 13.39 18.44
CA TYR A 331 -10.11 12.81 17.59
C TYR A 331 -9.04 13.85 17.20
N ILE A 332 -7.86 13.38 16.81
CA ILE A 332 -6.71 14.26 16.50
C ILE A 332 -6.76 14.77 15.06
N ASN A 333 -7.15 13.90 14.13
CA ASN A 333 -7.30 14.13 12.70
C ASN A 333 -8.78 13.99 12.31
N GLU A 334 -9.38 15.09 11.87
CA GLU A 334 -10.77 15.14 11.43
C GLU A 334 -10.81 15.26 9.89
N SER A 335 -10.75 14.12 9.20
CA SER A 335 -10.77 14.05 7.73
C SER A 335 -9.71 14.95 7.06
N GLY A 336 -8.48 14.83 7.55
CA GLY A 336 -7.32 15.54 7.06
C GLY A 336 -7.13 16.95 7.63
N ILE A 337 -7.88 17.35 8.66
CA ILE A 337 -7.62 18.58 9.45
C ILE A 337 -7.10 18.17 10.84
N LEU A 338 -5.94 18.68 11.22
CA LEU A 338 -5.40 18.48 12.56
C LEU A 338 -6.08 19.40 13.57
N HIS A 339 -6.47 18.82 14.69
CA HIS A 339 -6.82 19.58 15.88
C HIS A 339 -5.55 19.85 16.71
N LEU A 340 -4.92 21.01 16.52
CA LEU A 340 -3.57 21.30 17.01
C LEU A 340 -3.39 21.08 18.52
N LYS A 341 -4.36 21.49 19.33
CA LYS A 341 -4.32 21.29 20.80
C LYS A 341 -4.28 19.81 21.19
N ARG A 342 -5.05 18.97 20.49
CA ARG A 342 -5.11 17.52 20.73
C ARG A 342 -3.82 16.85 20.25
N PHE A 343 -3.34 17.28 19.09
CA PHE A 343 -2.09 16.80 18.51
C PHE A 343 -0.88 17.14 19.38
N GLU A 344 -0.85 18.33 19.98
CA GLU A 344 0.19 18.75 20.91
C GLU A 344 0.24 17.86 22.15
N VAL A 345 -0.91 17.58 22.79
CA VAL A 345 -0.95 16.65 23.93
C VAL A 345 -0.42 15.27 23.54
N PHE A 346 -0.79 14.78 22.36
CA PHE A 346 -0.30 13.49 21.85
C PHE A 346 1.22 13.50 21.62
N LEU A 347 1.78 14.53 20.97
CA LEU A 347 3.22 14.63 20.73
C LEU A 347 4.01 14.82 22.03
N LYS A 348 3.52 15.63 22.98
CA LYS A 348 4.14 15.77 24.31
C LYS A 348 4.24 14.42 25.02
N ALA A 349 3.20 13.58 24.95
CA ALA A 349 3.25 12.23 25.50
C ALA A 349 4.20 11.31 24.73
N PHE A 350 4.23 11.40 23.40
CA PHE A 350 5.11 10.57 22.56
C PHE A 350 6.60 10.97 22.67
N ALA A 351 6.90 12.22 23.07
CA ALA A 351 8.26 12.71 23.34
C ALA A 351 9.00 11.89 24.42
N ALA A 352 8.29 11.10 25.21
CA ALA A 352 8.84 10.02 26.03
C ALA A 352 9.86 9.14 25.29
N ASN A 353 9.63 8.90 24.00
CA ASN A 353 10.46 8.07 23.17
C ASN A 353 11.87 8.62 23.01
N ASP A 354 12.01 9.94 22.83
CA ASP A 354 13.32 10.60 22.73
C ASP A 354 14.14 10.34 23.99
N ARG A 355 13.49 10.49 25.15
CA ARG A 355 14.09 10.27 26.47
C ARG A 355 14.53 8.82 26.65
N LYS A 356 13.68 7.86 26.27
CA LYS A 356 13.99 6.42 26.32
C LYS A 356 15.18 6.07 25.44
N HIS A 357 15.21 6.57 24.21
CA HIS A 357 16.30 6.28 23.27
C HIS A 357 17.62 6.92 23.72
N PHE A 358 17.57 8.13 24.25
CA PHE A 358 18.76 8.78 24.82
C PHE A 358 19.41 7.96 25.94
N LEU A 359 18.59 7.38 26.83
CA LEU A 359 19.10 6.49 27.89
C LEU A 359 19.75 5.21 27.33
N GLN A 360 19.23 4.66 26.23
CA GLN A 360 19.84 3.51 25.54
C GLN A 360 21.21 3.88 24.95
N ILE A 361 21.33 5.05 24.33
CA ILE A 361 22.62 5.57 23.82
C ILE A 361 23.63 5.68 24.97
N MET A 362 23.22 6.26 26.10
CA MET A 362 24.10 6.38 27.28
C MET A 362 24.54 5.02 27.82
N GLU A 363 23.63 4.04 27.88
CA GLU A 363 23.95 2.68 28.30
C GLU A 363 24.95 2.02 27.34
N ASP A 364 24.72 2.12 26.03
CA ASP A 364 25.62 1.59 25.01
C ASP A 364 27.02 2.24 25.06
N GLU A 365 27.10 3.55 25.23
CA GLU A 365 28.39 4.24 25.41
C GLU A 365 29.11 3.76 26.66
N SER A 366 28.39 3.61 27.77
CA SER A 366 28.96 3.11 29.03
C SER A 366 29.48 1.66 28.88
N TYR A 367 28.73 0.82 28.17
CA TYR A 367 29.11 -0.55 27.87
C TYR A 367 30.35 -0.62 26.96
N LEU A 368 30.40 0.20 25.90
CA LEU A 368 31.55 0.29 25.01
C LEU A 368 32.81 0.78 25.74
N ARG A 369 32.67 1.77 26.63
CA ARG A 369 33.77 2.22 27.51
C ARG A 369 34.25 1.09 28.40
N SER A 370 33.33 0.35 29.03
CA SER A 370 33.69 -0.78 29.90
C SER A 370 34.46 -1.89 29.17
N LYS A 371 34.12 -2.16 27.90
CA LYS A 371 34.83 -3.12 27.05
C LYS A 371 36.20 -2.64 26.60
N ARG A 372 36.36 -1.34 26.29
CA ARG A 372 37.67 -0.75 25.95
C ARG A 372 38.66 -0.78 27.11
N CYS A 373 38.16 -0.81 28.35
CA CYS A 373 38.98 -0.90 29.56
C CYS A 373 39.33 -2.34 29.98
N GLN A 374 38.88 -3.38 29.26
CA GLN A 374 39.06 -4.81 29.64
C GLN A 374 39.87 -5.63 28.61
N GLU A 375 40.90 -5.07 27.98
CA GLU A 375 41.90 -5.88 27.25
C GLU A 375 42.97 -6.44 28.23
N PRO A 376 43.29 -7.75 28.22
CA PRO A 376 44.08 -8.38 29.29
C PRO A 376 45.60 -8.44 29.04
N HIS A 377 46.35 -7.96 30.04
CA HIS A 377 47.69 -8.36 30.50
C HIS A 377 48.84 -8.64 29.51
N GLY A 378 49.78 -7.68 29.47
CA GLY A 378 51.23 -7.93 29.47
C GLY A 378 51.86 -7.26 30.71
N GLN A 379 52.59 -8.03 31.50
CA GLN A 379 53.15 -7.67 32.82
C GLN A 379 54.07 -6.44 32.77
N ASN A 380 53.85 -5.47 33.66
CA ASN A 380 54.83 -5.06 34.66
C ASN A 380 54.19 -4.12 35.70
N THR A 381 54.29 -4.54 36.95
CA THR A 381 54.15 -3.75 38.17
C THR A 381 55.05 -2.52 38.11
N GLU A 382 54.47 -1.34 38.26
CA GLU A 382 55.03 -0.28 39.10
C GLU A 382 53.88 0.62 39.57
N GLU A 383 53.70 0.65 40.88
CA GLU A 383 52.83 1.59 41.58
C GLU A 383 53.29 3.02 41.26
N SER A 384 52.42 3.80 40.63
CA SER A 384 52.48 5.25 40.76
C SER A 384 51.09 5.77 41.10
N SER A 385 50.98 6.21 42.34
CA SER A 385 49.90 6.97 42.93
C SER A 385 49.58 8.23 42.12
N LEU A 386 48.33 8.38 41.69
CA LEU A 386 47.67 9.66 41.36
C LEU A 386 46.18 9.48 41.71
N SER A 387 45.78 9.75 42.96
CA SER A 387 45.18 11.03 43.37
C SER A 387 44.10 11.52 42.39
N SER A 388 42.84 11.30 42.78
CA SER A 388 41.76 12.28 42.76
C SER A 388 42.02 13.55 41.94
N THR A 389 41.66 13.53 40.65
CA THR A 389 41.21 14.71 39.89
C THR A 389 40.71 14.23 38.53
N ASP A 390 39.43 13.92 38.44
CA ASP A 390 38.63 14.08 37.21
C ASP A 390 37.49 15.07 37.47
N SER A 391 37.85 16.12 38.22
CA SER A 391 37.10 17.38 38.35
C SER A 391 37.61 18.40 37.33
N ASN A 392 37.91 18.00 36.10
CA ASN A 392 38.58 18.85 35.12
C ASN A 392 38.08 18.72 33.67
N ASP A 393 36.84 18.29 33.46
CA ASP A 393 36.10 18.59 32.22
C ASP A 393 34.95 19.61 32.46
N GLU A 394 34.92 20.21 33.66
CA GLU A 394 34.29 21.52 33.90
C GLU A 394 35.31 22.63 33.58
N ARG A 395 35.71 22.75 32.32
CA ARG A 395 36.05 24.06 31.77
C ARG A 395 34.88 24.53 30.96
N ASP A 396 34.00 25.16 31.72
CA ASP A 396 33.07 26.17 31.29
C ASP A 396 33.71 27.07 30.21
N GLU A 397 33.35 26.85 28.95
CA GLU A 397 33.21 27.97 28.03
C GLU A 397 31.92 28.69 28.41
N THR A 398 31.95 29.43 29.53
CA THR A 398 30.99 30.50 29.81
C THR A 398 31.25 31.65 28.84
N THR A 399 30.84 31.47 27.59
CA THR A 399 30.47 32.60 26.74
C THR A 399 28.99 32.88 26.99
N GLU A 400 28.56 34.16 26.98
CA GLU A 400 27.13 34.51 27.12
C GLU A 400 26.23 33.76 26.11
N ASP A 401 26.79 33.36 24.97
CA ASP A 401 26.14 32.50 23.96
C ASP A 401 25.80 31.09 24.46
N SER A 402 26.58 30.47 25.36
CA SER A 402 26.30 29.11 25.85
C SER A 402 25.12 29.06 26.83
N LEU A 403 24.90 30.14 27.57
CA LEU A 403 23.76 30.31 28.50
C LEU A 403 22.45 30.62 27.77
N LEU A 404 22.50 31.40 26.68
CA LEU A 404 21.35 31.66 25.81
C LEU A 404 20.92 30.40 25.03
N ASP A 405 21.88 29.58 24.61
CA ASP A 405 21.65 28.29 23.93
C ASP A 405 21.07 27.21 24.86
N GLU A 406 21.49 27.13 26.13
CA GLU A 406 20.86 26.20 27.08
C GLU A 406 19.43 26.61 27.41
N ALA A 407 19.14 27.92 27.47
CA ALA A 407 17.79 28.43 27.68
C ALA A 407 16.85 28.05 26.54
N ALA A 408 17.35 27.81 25.33
CA ALA A 408 16.52 27.49 24.16
C ALA A 408 15.75 26.17 24.29
N PHE A 409 16.31 25.18 24.97
CA PHE A 409 15.73 23.84 25.14
C PHE A 409 14.90 23.66 26.42
N VAL A 410 14.64 24.76 27.15
CA VAL A 410 13.79 24.75 28.34
C VAL A 410 12.37 25.14 27.93
N SER A 411 11.44 24.18 28.02
CA SER A 411 10.00 24.45 27.90
C SER A 411 9.50 25.15 29.15
N SER A 412 8.42 25.93 29.04
CA SER A 412 7.78 26.58 30.20
C SER A 412 7.36 25.59 31.28
N ASP A 413 6.99 24.37 30.88
CA ASP A 413 6.54 23.31 31.78
C ASP A 413 7.71 22.69 32.60
N GLU A 414 8.95 22.72 32.07
CA GLU A 414 10.15 22.19 32.76
C GLU A 414 10.71 23.13 33.85
N GLU A 415 10.37 24.43 33.83
CA GLU A 415 10.74 25.37 34.89
C GLU A 415 9.98 25.11 36.21
N GLU A 416 8.74 24.59 36.14
CA GLU A 416 7.95 24.24 37.33
C GLU A 416 8.30 22.83 37.88
N ASP A 417 8.47 21.83 37.02
CA ASP A 417 8.75 20.44 37.43
C ASP A 417 10.16 20.26 38.07
N THR A 418 11.15 21.05 37.63
CA THR A 418 12.52 20.98 38.17
C THR A 418 12.63 21.50 39.61
N ALA A 419 11.72 22.39 40.04
CA ALA A 419 11.66 22.91 41.40
C ALA A 419 11.08 21.90 42.41
N GLU A 420 10.13 21.06 41.99
CA GLU A 420 9.52 20.04 42.87
C GLU A 420 10.33 18.72 42.93
N ALA A 421 10.98 18.31 41.84
CA ALA A 421 11.75 17.06 41.78
C ALA A 421 13.07 17.12 42.58
N ALA A 422 13.67 18.31 42.73
CA ALA A 422 14.91 18.54 43.49
C ALA A 422 14.80 18.17 44.99
N ASN A 423 13.58 18.08 45.54
CA ASN A 423 13.35 17.79 46.96
C ASN A 423 13.12 16.30 47.29
N ARG A 424 13.22 15.36 46.32
CA ARG A 424 12.84 13.95 46.53
C ARG A 424 13.96 12.90 46.39
N ILE A 425 15.20 13.26 46.07
CA ILE A 425 16.31 12.29 45.98
C ILE A 425 17.42 12.69 46.98
N PRO A 426 17.76 11.83 47.97
CA PRO A 426 18.92 12.07 48.84
C PRO A 426 20.22 11.94 48.02
N ASP A 427 21.17 12.84 48.26
CA ASP A 427 22.56 12.75 47.81
C ASP A 427 23.12 11.33 48.04
N GLY A 428 23.20 10.54 46.97
CA GLY A 428 23.49 9.11 47.09
C GLY A 428 23.62 8.39 45.75
N GLY A 429 24.57 8.82 44.91
CA GLY A 429 24.99 8.13 43.69
C GLY A 429 24.02 8.24 42.51
N LEU A 430 24.54 8.49 41.30
CA LEU A 430 23.72 8.46 40.09
C LEU A 430 23.08 7.08 39.93
N PRO A 431 21.74 6.98 39.74
CA PRO A 431 21.16 5.75 39.23
C PRO A 431 21.73 5.47 37.84
N SER A 432 22.23 4.25 37.62
CA SER A 432 22.72 3.80 36.30
C SER A 432 21.61 3.95 35.24
N ALA A 433 21.99 4.22 33.98
CA ALA A 433 21.05 4.26 32.85
C ALA A 433 20.15 3.00 32.80
N SER A 434 20.72 1.84 33.14
CA SER A 434 20.01 0.56 33.25
C SER A 434 18.91 0.58 34.33
N TYR A 435 19.16 1.23 35.48
CA TYR A 435 18.17 1.40 36.55
C TYR A 435 17.02 2.30 36.10
N LEU A 436 17.32 3.42 35.43
CA LEU A 436 16.31 4.33 34.89
C LEU A 436 15.45 3.65 33.82
N LEU A 437 16.07 2.91 32.88
CA LEU A 437 15.38 2.13 31.84
C LEU A 437 14.39 1.11 32.44
N THR A 438 14.77 0.44 33.52
CA THR A 438 13.93 -0.58 34.19
C THR A 438 12.68 0.02 34.86
N HIS A 439 12.74 1.29 35.27
CA HIS A 439 11.66 1.98 35.99
C HIS A 439 10.85 2.95 35.10
N LEU A 440 11.13 3.01 33.79
CA LEU A 440 10.42 3.89 32.85
C LEU A 440 8.88 3.71 32.85
N ASN A 441 8.39 2.49 33.06
CA ASN A 441 6.95 2.18 33.04
C ASN A 441 6.22 2.50 34.36
N SER A 442 6.91 2.96 35.41
CA SER A 442 6.36 3.15 36.75
C SER A 442 5.80 4.56 37.03
N GLY A 443 5.58 5.37 35.99
CA GLY A 443 5.14 6.75 36.14
C GLY A 443 6.25 7.72 36.57
N TRP A 444 7.51 7.27 36.55
CA TRP A 444 8.69 8.07 36.90
C TRP A 444 9.15 9.01 35.77
N PHE A 445 8.19 9.54 35.00
CA PHE A 445 8.43 10.45 33.88
C PHE A 445 9.13 11.76 34.29
N ASN A 446 9.04 12.15 35.57
CA ASN A 446 9.42 13.47 36.08
C ASN A 446 10.71 13.51 36.92
N CYS A 447 11.60 12.51 36.85
CA CYS A 447 12.80 12.55 37.68
C CYS A 447 14.06 12.11 36.96
N TRP A 448 14.34 12.79 35.85
CA TRP A 448 15.72 12.90 35.44
C TRP A 448 16.47 13.73 36.49
N THR A 449 17.66 13.28 36.86
CA THR A 449 18.56 14.15 37.63
C THR A 449 18.95 15.34 36.75
N LYS A 450 19.26 16.48 37.36
CA LYS A 450 19.73 17.68 36.64
C LYS A 450 20.87 17.35 35.66
N THR A 451 21.75 16.42 36.04
CA THR A 451 22.85 15.93 35.20
C THR A 451 22.37 15.22 33.93
N VAL A 452 21.38 14.31 34.04
CA VAL A 452 20.84 13.59 32.87
C VAL A 452 20.09 14.55 31.95
N SER A 453 19.29 15.47 32.51
CA SER A 453 18.61 16.50 31.72
C SER A 453 19.59 17.41 30.97
N ASN A 454 20.66 17.86 31.61
CA ASN A 454 21.68 18.68 30.95
C ASN A 454 22.43 17.89 29.87
N SER A 455 22.72 16.60 30.12
CA SER A 455 23.34 15.73 29.11
C SER A 455 22.45 15.55 27.88
N PHE A 456 21.15 15.37 28.07
CA PHE A 456 20.19 15.29 26.95
C PHE A 456 20.10 16.60 26.16
N ARG A 457 20.05 17.75 26.84
CA ARG A 457 20.07 19.05 26.17
C ARG A 457 21.34 19.24 25.34
N ARG A 458 22.50 18.88 25.88
CA ARG A 458 23.77 18.91 25.13
C ARG A 458 23.74 17.98 23.92
N HIS A 459 23.18 16.78 24.06
CA HIS A 459 23.02 15.83 22.95
C HIS A 459 22.14 16.41 21.83
N LYS A 460 21.00 17.00 22.17
CA LYS A 460 20.14 17.71 21.20
C LYS A 460 20.88 18.86 20.54
N ARG A 461 21.60 19.70 21.30
CA ARG A 461 22.40 20.80 20.76
C ARG A 461 23.41 20.31 19.71
N SER A 462 24.14 19.22 20.00
CA SER A 462 25.05 18.61 19.02
C SER A 462 24.32 18.16 17.76
N TYR A 463 23.13 17.56 17.89
CA TYR A 463 22.31 17.18 16.73
C TYR A 463 21.96 18.37 15.85
N TYR A 464 21.41 19.45 16.41
CA TYR A 464 21.03 20.64 15.65
C TYR A 464 22.25 21.33 15.00
N ARG A 465 23.40 21.33 15.69
CA ARG A 465 24.66 21.89 15.16
C ARG A 465 25.23 21.05 14.01
N GLU A 466 25.29 19.73 14.17
CA GLU A 466 25.91 18.84 13.18
C GLU A 466 25.01 18.57 11.96
N LYS A 467 23.72 18.34 12.20
CA LYS A 467 22.78 17.94 11.13
C LYS A 467 22.14 19.14 10.45
N LEU A 468 21.64 20.09 11.25
CA LEU A 468 20.91 21.27 10.75
C LEU A 468 21.79 22.50 10.56
N GLN A 469 23.09 22.41 10.91
CA GLN A 469 24.09 23.46 10.71
C GLN A 469 23.78 24.80 11.40
N TYR A 470 23.05 24.75 12.52
CA TYR A 470 22.87 25.91 13.39
C TYR A 470 24.17 26.20 14.15
N GLU A 471 24.67 27.44 14.08
CA GLU A 471 25.86 27.86 14.85
C GLU A 471 25.52 27.98 16.35
N ASN A 472 24.47 28.76 16.64
CA ASN A 472 23.82 28.89 17.95
C ASN A 472 22.32 28.64 17.72
N ILE A 473 21.65 27.94 18.63
CA ILE A 473 20.24 27.59 18.47
C ILE A 473 19.38 28.32 19.48
N THR A 474 18.54 29.20 18.97
CA THR A 474 17.65 30.05 19.72
C THR A 474 16.26 29.42 19.87
N LYS A 475 15.48 29.86 20.87
CA LYS A 475 14.04 29.49 20.99
C LYS A 475 13.28 29.78 19.71
N THR A 476 13.63 30.85 18.99
CA THR A 476 13.00 31.23 17.73
C THR A 476 13.27 30.24 16.60
N GLU A 477 14.48 29.69 16.49
CA GLU A 477 14.80 28.70 15.47
C GLU A 477 14.17 27.33 15.78
N LEU A 478 14.19 26.90 17.04
CA LEU A 478 13.46 25.70 17.47
C LEU A 478 11.96 25.84 17.20
N ARG A 479 11.40 27.02 17.48
CA ARG A 479 10.01 27.32 17.16
C ARG A 479 9.73 27.19 15.66
N GLN A 480 10.58 27.75 14.82
CA GLN A 480 10.43 27.64 13.36
C GLN A 480 10.54 26.18 12.87
N GLN A 481 11.41 25.37 13.48
CA GLN A 481 11.50 23.93 13.18
C GLN A 481 10.21 23.20 13.56
N ALA A 482 9.70 23.43 14.76
CA ALA A 482 8.44 22.83 15.24
C ALA A 482 7.28 23.22 14.31
N GLU A 483 7.11 24.52 14.05
CA GLU A 483 6.07 25.04 13.15
C GLU A 483 6.19 24.49 11.72
N GLY A 484 7.41 24.44 11.19
CA GLY A 484 7.70 23.86 9.87
C GLY A 484 7.31 22.39 9.78
N TYR A 485 7.61 21.60 10.81
CA TYR A 485 7.28 20.18 10.87
C TYR A 485 5.76 19.95 10.99
N VAL A 486 5.08 20.64 11.91
CA VAL A 486 3.62 20.48 12.10
C VAL A 486 2.86 20.93 10.85
N ARG A 487 3.27 22.04 10.21
CA ARG A 487 2.71 22.49 8.93
C ARG A 487 2.90 21.43 7.83
N ALA A 488 4.03 20.72 7.84
CA ALA A 488 4.27 19.65 6.90
C ALA A 488 3.34 18.44 7.09
N ILE A 489 3.09 18.04 8.33
CA ILE A 489 2.11 16.97 8.63
C ILE A 489 0.71 17.38 8.16
N GLN A 490 0.31 18.64 8.39
CA GLN A 490 -0.96 19.15 7.90
C GLN A 490 -1.02 19.17 6.36
N TRP A 491 0.07 19.53 5.68
CA TRP A 491 0.17 19.47 4.22
C TRP A 491 0.00 18.03 3.72
N ASN A 492 0.67 17.04 4.34
CA ASN A 492 0.53 15.62 3.99
C ASN A 492 -0.90 15.13 4.14
N LEU A 493 -1.54 15.44 5.27
CA LEU A 493 -2.95 15.10 5.51
C LEU A 493 -3.86 15.72 4.47
N HIS A 494 -3.68 17.00 4.14
CA HIS A 494 -4.42 17.62 3.07
C HIS A 494 -4.16 16.94 1.72
N TYR A 495 -2.92 16.58 1.40
CA TYR A 495 -2.60 15.95 0.12
C TYR A 495 -3.31 14.61 -0.09
N TYR A 496 -3.40 13.79 0.95
CA TYR A 496 -4.03 12.46 0.91
C TYR A 496 -5.56 12.55 0.91
N TYR A 497 -6.11 13.38 1.80
CA TYR A 497 -7.56 13.51 1.93
C TYR A 497 -8.09 14.39 0.81
N ARG A 498 -7.60 15.64 0.70
CA ARG A 498 -8.21 16.75 -0.05
C ARG A 498 -7.54 17.05 -1.39
N GLY A 499 -6.40 16.43 -1.68
CA GLY A 499 -5.57 16.77 -2.84
C GLY A 499 -4.59 17.91 -2.54
N CYS A 500 -3.87 18.36 -3.58
CA CYS A 500 -2.80 19.33 -3.42
C CYS A 500 -3.35 20.70 -2.96
N VAL A 501 -2.92 21.13 -1.77
CA VAL A 501 -3.27 22.45 -1.20
C VAL A 501 -2.19 23.50 -1.43
N SER A 502 -1.00 23.09 -1.86
CA SER A 502 0.07 23.98 -2.28
C SER A 502 1.07 23.26 -3.17
N TRP A 503 1.22 23.75 -4.40
CA TRP A 503 2.24 23.29 -5.34
C TRP A 503 3.64 23.82 -5.00
N ASN A 504 3.71 24.96 -4.30
CA ASN A 504 4.95 25.69 -4.03
C ASN A 504 5.54 25.38 -2.65
N TRP A 505 4.73 24.91 -1.70
CA TRP A 505 5.19 24.61 -0.36
C TRP A 505 6.12 23.38 -0.35
N PHE A 506 7.15 23.42 0.48
CA PHE A 506 8.04 22.29 0.77
C PHE A 506 8.67 22.44 2.15
N TYR A 507 9.15 21.34 2.72
CA TYR A 507 9.89 21.36 3.98
C TYR A 507 11.36 21.75 3.74
N PRO A 508 11.85 22.89 4.27
CA PRO A 508 13.12 23.50 3.86
C PRO A 508 14.36 22.97 4.61
N HIS A 509 14.29 21.76 5.16
CA HIS A 509 15.41 21.15 5.89
C HIS A 509 15.60 19.68 5.50
N HIS A 510 16.84 19.20 5.52
CA HIS A 510 17.16 17.79 5.26
C HIS A 510 16.83 16.86 6.43
N TYR A 511 16.63 17.42 7.63
CA TYR A 511 16.37 16.68 8.86
C TYR A 511 15.15 17.27 9.60
N SER A 512 14.52 16.44 10.42
CA SER A 512 13.37 16.79 11.26
C SER A 512 13.83 17.17 12.67
N PRO A 513 13.05 17.95 13.43
CA PRO A 513 13.35 18.21 14.85
C PRO A 513 13.16 16.95 15.71
N TYR A 514 13.70 16.98 16.93
CA TYR A 514 13.32 16.03 17.97
C TYR A 514 11.86 16.26 18.40
N ILE A 515 11.14 15.18 18.74
CA ILE A 515 9.72 15.27 19.13
C ILE A 515 9.56 16.12 20.40
N SER A 516 10.49 15.97 21.33
CA SER A 516 10.55 16.77 22.57
C SER A 516 10.72 18.27 22.36
N ASP A 517 11.10 18.71 21.15
CA ASP A 517 11.22 20.13 20.78
C ASP A 517 10.03 20.63 19.94
N VAL A 518 9.12 19.73 19.51
CA VAL A 518 7.90 20.10 18.77
C VAL A 518 6.79 20.45 19.76
N VAL A 519 6.87 21.65 20.35
CA VAL A 519 5.95 22.14 21.39
C VAL A 519 5.41 23.54 21.10
N ASP A 520 4.35 23.91 21.83
CA ASP A 520 3.68 25.22 21.87
C ASP A 520 2.96 25.62 20.57
N PHE A 521 2.73 24.71 19.63
CA PHE A 521 2.25 25.04 18.27
C PHE A 521 0.73 25.11 18.15
N SER A 522 -0.01 25.03 19.26
CA SER A 522 -1.48 24.93 19.29
C SER A 522 -2.22 26.08 18.62
N ASP A 523 -1.64 27.28 18.57
CA ASP A 523 -2.25 28.49 18.01
C ASP A 523 -1.62 28.93 16.67
N MET A 524 -0.87 28.06 16.00
CA MET A 524 -0.19 28.37 14.73
C MET A 524 -1.18 28.51 13.56
N ASP A 525 -0.86 29.41 12.61
CA ASP A 525 -1.56 29.47 11.33
C ASP A 525 -1.18 28.30 10.38
N MET A 526 -2.23 27.67 9.84
CA MET A 526 -2.20 26.52 8.94
C MET A 526 -2.64 26.87 7.52
N SER A 527 -2.56 28.15 7.13
CA SER A 527 -2.90 28.58 5.78
C SER A 527 -1.86 28.11 4.74
N PHE A 528 -2.36 27.73 3.56
CA PHE A 528 -1.54 27.35 2.40
C PHE A 528 -1.98 28.17 1.19
N GLU A 529 -1.01 28.65 0.42
CA GLU A 529 -1.25 29.20 -0.90
C GLU A 529 -1.15 28.08 -1.94
N LEU A 530 -2.22 27.89 -2.74
CA LEU A 530 -2.27 26.82 -3.74
C LEU A 530 -1.13 26.93 -4.75
N GLY A 531 -0.81 28.14 -5.21
CA GLY A 531 0.19 28.34 -6.25
C GLY A 531 -0.19 27.67 -7.58
N GLN A 532 0.81 27.35 -8.39
CA GLN A 532 0.65 26.65 -9.66
C GLN A 532 1.70 25.53 -9.77
N PRO A 533 1.39 24.41 -10.43
CA PRO A 533 2.40 23.41 -10.72
C PRO A 533 3.50 24.01 -11.62
N PHE A 534 4.73 23.57 -11.40
CA PHE A 534 5.82 23.81 -12.36
C PHE A 534 5.45 23.31 -13.76
N LYS A 535 6.03 23.91 -14.78
CA LYS A 535 5.99 23.33 -16.13
C LYS A 535 6.93 22.12 -16.21
N PRO A 536 6.70 21.19 -17.16
CA PRO A 536 7.53 20.00 -17.29
C PRO A 536 9.04 20.29 -17.35
N PHE A 537 9.49 21.30 -18.11
CA PHE A 537 10.92 21.63 -18.21
C PHE A 537 11.48 22.32 -16.97
N GLU A 538 10.64 23.05 -16.24
CA GLU A 538 11.02 23.65 -14.96
C GLU A 538 11.27 22.56 -13.92
N GLN A 539 10.38 21.56 -13.86
CA GLN A 539 10.59 20.38 -13.02
C GLN A 539 11.83 19.59 -13.44
N LEU A 540 12.06 19.39 -14.74
CA LEU A 540 13.25 18.65 -15.21
C LEU A 540 14.54 19.32 -14.75
N LEU A 541 14.66 20.65 -14.84
CA LEU A 541 15.81 21.37 -14.32
C LEU A 541 15.90 21.27 -12.79
N ALA A 542 14.77 21.34 -12.09
CA ALA A 542 14.77 21.25 -10.64
C ALA A 542 15.15 19.85 -10.10
N VAL A 543 14.93 18.79 -10.86
CA VAL A 543 15.05 17.40 -10.39
C VAL A 543 16.24 16.65 -10.98
N LEU A 544 16.67 16.93 -12.22
CA LEU A 544 17.71 16.15 -12.89
C LEU A 544 19.13 16.57 -12.49
N PRO A 545 20.08 15.61 -12.42
CA PRO A 545 21.51 15.91 -12.34
C PRO A 545 22.11 16.20 -13.73
N THR A 546 23.29 16.81 -13.77
CA THR A 546 24.04 17.10 -15.01
C THR A 546 24.34 15.86 -15.84
N ALA A 547 24.48 14.69 -15.22
CA ALA A 547 24.68 13.41 -15.90
C ALA A 547 23.53 13.04 -16.85
N SER A 548 22.31 13.51 -16.56
CA SER A 548 21.09 13.27 -17.34
C SER A 548 20.65 14.49 -18.15
N ALA A 549 21.55 15.46 -18.40
CA ALA A 549 21.23 16.69 -19.13
C ALA A 549 20.70 16.41 -20.56
N GLU A 550 21.02 15.27 -21.16
CA GLU A 550 20.48 14.87 -22.47
C GLU A 550 18.95 14.75 -22.48
N CYS A 551 18.31 14.53 -21.32
CA CYS A 551 16.85 14.49 -21.20
C CYS A 551 16.17 15.86 -21.43
N LEU A 552 16.94 16.95 -21.38
CA LEU A 552 16.46 18.33 -21.61
C LEU A 552 16.69 18.78 -23.06
N PRO A 553 15.89 19.76 -23.55
CA PRO A 553 16.17 20.54 -24.74
C PRO A 553 17.59 21.12 -24.76
N GLN A 554 18.24 21.13 -25.92
CA GLN A 554 19.63 21.62 -26.07
C GLN A 554 19.86 23.02 -25.44
N PRO A 555 18.97 24.03 -25.62
CA PRO A 555 19.18 25.36 -25.02
C PRO A 555 19.18 25.39 -23.49
N LEU A 556 18.50 24.43 -22.85
CA LEU A 556 18.39 24.34 -21.39
C LEU A 556 19.56 23.56 -20.75
N ARG A 557 20.25 22.70 -21.52
CA ARG A 557 21.43 21.95 -21.06
C ARG A 557 22.54 22.88 -20.58
N ASP A 558 22.71 24.01 -21.28
CA ASP A 558 23.70 25.02 -20.93
C ASP A 558 23.54 25.54 -19.49
N LEU A 559 22.30 25.62 -18.99
CA LEU A 559 22.04 26.12 -17.63
C LEU A 559 22.56 25.17 -16.54
N MET A 560 22.64 23.87 -16.83
CA MET A 560 23.17 22.88 -15.90
C MET A 560 24.68 22.68 -16.06
N CYS A 561 25.16 22.67 -17.30
CA CYS A 561 26.52 22.26 -17.62
C CYS A 561 27.53 23.43 -17.61
N ASN A 562 27.08 24.67 -17.82
CA ASN A 562 27.97 25.82 -17.81
C ASN A 562 28.26 26.29 -16.37
N LYS A 563 29.54 26.39 -16.02
CA LYS A 563 29.98 26.90 -14.70
C LYS A 563 29.60 28.37 -14.47
N GLU A 564 29.48 29.16 -15.54
CA GLU A 564 29.05 30.56 -15.51
C GLU A 564 27.52 30.72 -15.41
N SER A 565 26.78 29.62 -15.39
CA SER A 565 25.32 29.65 -15.23
C SER A 565 24.94 30.25 -13.86
N PRO A 566 23.90 31.10 -13.79
CA PRO A 566 23.42 31.68 -12.54
C PRO A 566 22.86 30.63 -11.55
N ILE A 567 22.72 29.37 -11.99
CA ILE A 567 22.20 28.25 -11.22
C ILE A 567 23.16 27.05 -11.20
N SER A 568 24.44 27.26 -11.50
CA SER A 568 25.44 26.17 -11.51
C SER A 568 25.65 25.53 -10.13
N ASP A 569 25.44 26.30 -9.06
CA ASP A 569 25.48 25.84 -7.66
C ASP A 569 24.42 24.78 -7.34
N PHE A 570 23.34 24.70 -8.12
CA PHE A 570 22.30 23.68 -7.93
C PHE A 570 22.74 22.29 -8.41
N TYR A 571 23.84 22.15 -9.15
CA TYR A 571 24.25 20.88 -9.74
C TYR A 571 25.65 20.45 -9.29
N PRO A 572 25.84 20.12 -8.00
CA PRO A 572 27.12 19.66 -7.50
C PRO A 572 27.51 18.34 -8.17
N THR A 573 28.77 18.22 -8.59
CA THR A 573 29.33 16.98 -9.16
C THR A 573 29.62 15.93 -8.10
N ASP A 574 29.93 16.39 -6.88
CA ASP A 574 30.16 15.55 -5.71
C ASP A 574 29.29 16.07 -4.56
N PHE A 575 28.62 15.15 -3.86
CA PHE A 575 27.68 15.49 -2.80
C PHE A 575 27.75 14.43 -1.68
N ARG A 576 27.56 14.89 -0.44
CA ARG A 576 27.64 14.04 0.74
C ARG A 576 26.31 13.29 0.95
N THR A 577 26.43 12.08 1.49
CA THR A 577 25.29 11.28 1.94
C THR A 577 25.47 10.93 3.41
N ASP A 578 24.40 11.08 4.19
CA ASP A 578 24.37 10.73 5.61
C ASP A 578 23.41 9.57 5.86
N LEU A 579 23.92 8.48 6.43
CA LEU A 579 23.10 7.30 6.72
C LEU A 579 22.08 7.55 7.84
N ASN A 580 22.33 8.51 8.75
CA ASN A 580 21.41 8.89 9.82
C ASN A 580 20.71 7.69 10.54
N GLY A 581 21.49 6.69 10.95
CA GLY A 581 20.97 5.48 11.63
C GLY A 581 20.36 4.41 10.72
N LYS A 582 20.29 4.65 9.40
CA LYS A 582 19.84 3.66 8.41
C LYS A 582 20.96 2.68 8.05
N LYS A 583 20.56 1.47 7.66
CA LYS A 583 21.50 0.38 7.31
C LYS A 583 21.89 0.34 5.84
N ASN A 584 21.08 0.97 4.98
CA ASN A 584 21.24 0.87 3.53
C ASN A 584 21.51 2.25 2.92
N ASP A 585 22.42 2.32 1.96
CA ASP A 585 22.82 3.58 1.31
C ASP A 585 21.69 4.26 0.55
N TRP A 586 20.70 3.50 0.06
CA TRP A 586 19.52 4.05 -0.62
C TRP A 586 18.52 4.71 0.34
N GLU A 587 18.67 4.52 1.66
CA GLU A 587 17.89 5.20 2.71
C GLU A 587 18.65 6.43 3.26
N ALA A 588 19.86 6.71 2.77
CA ALA A 588 20.68 7.82 3.23
C ALA A 588 20.09 9.18 2.81
N VAL A 589 20.28 10.17 3.67
CA VAL A 589 19.95 11.57 3.40
C VAL A 589 20.95 12.13 2.39
N VAL A 590 20.45 12.64 1.27
CA VAL A 590 21.26 13.20 0.19
C VAL A 590 21.38 14.71 0.39
N LEU A 591 22.58 15.19 0.69
CA LEU A 591 22.83 16.59 1.02
C LEU A 591 23.17 17.38 -0.25
N ILE A 592 22.11 17.82 -0.93
CA ILE A 592 22.17 18.72 -2.09
C ILE A 592 21.42 20.04 -1.81
N PRO A 593 21.85 21.18 -2.40
CA PRO A 593 21.24 22.48 -2.14
C PRO A 593 19.79 22.52 -2.62
N PHE A 594 18.86 23.09 -1.85
CA PHE A 594 17.47 23.29 -2.30
C PHE A 594 17.38 24.30 -3.45
N ILE A 595 16.49 24.05 -4.42
CA ILE A 595 16.30 24.98 -5.55
C ILE A 595 15.58 26.24 -5.07
N ASP A 596 16.15 27.40 -5.41
CA ASP A 596 15.43 28.67 -5.40
C ASP A 596 14.61 28.80 -6.70
N GLU A 597 13.29 28.78 -6.55
CA GLU A 597 12.33 28.86 -7.64
C GLU A 597 12.49 30.13 -8.49
N LYS A 598 12.67 31.30 -7.85
CA LYS A 598 12.77 32.58 -8.58
C LYS A 598 14.04 32.63 -9.42
N ARG A 599 15.16 32.18 -8.85
CA ARG A 599 16.45 32.07 -9.57
C ARG A 599 16.35 31.11 -10.75
N LEU A 600 15.72 29.95 -10.54
CA LEU A 600 15.53 28.94 -11.60
C LEU A 600 14.71 29.49 -12.77
N LEU A 601 13.53 30.06 -12.47
CA LEU A 601 12.61 30.57 -13.49
C LEU A 601 13.22 31.73 -14.27
N SER A 602 13.90 32.65 -13.60
CA SER A 602 14.60 33.78 -14.25
C SER A 602 15.72 33.30 -15.19
N ALA A 603 16.51 32.30 -14.77
CA ALA A 603 17.54 31.70 -15.62
C ALA A 603 16.91 31.03 -16.86
N MET A 604 15.81 30.31 -16.67
CA MET A 604 15.11 29.61 -17.75
C MET A 604 14.50 30.57 -18.77
N GLU A 605 13.92 31.70 -18.33
CA GLU A 605 13.28 32.70 -19.19
C GLU A 605 14.21 33.19 -20.32
N SER A 606 15.51 33.34 -20.03
CA SER A 606 16.52 33.73 -21.02
C SER A 606 16.69 32.73 -22.18
N LYS A 607 16.31 31.47 -21.98
CA LYS A 607 16.48 30.36 -22.94
C LYS A 607 15.18 29.91 -23.60
N ILE A 608 14.00 30.22 -23.03
CA ILE A 608 12.68 29.83 -23.58
C ILE A 608 12.50 30.24 -25.07
N PRO A 609 12.91 31.44 -25.53
CA PRO A 609 12.73 31.82 -26.92
C PRO A 609 13.46 30.91 -27.92
N LEU A 610 14.54 30.27 -27.49
CA LEU A 610 15.39 29.39 -28.31
C LEU A 610 14.79 27.98 -28.49
N LEU A 611 13.73 27.64 -27.76
CA LEU A 611 13.06 26.35 -27.87
C LEU A 611 12.32 26.22 -29.20
N THR A 612 12.35 25.02 -29.77
CA THR A 612 11.56 24.65 -30.94
C THR A 612 10.07 24.64 -30.62
N GLN A 613 9.21 24.65 -31.64
CA GLN A 613 7.76 24.61 -31.43
C GLN A 613 7.30 23.30 -30.78
N GLU A 614 7.92 22.18 -31.15
CA GLU A 614 7.64 20.87 -30.55
C GLU A 614 8.00 20.85 -29.06
N GLU A 615 9.15 21.40 -28.69
CA GLU A 615 9.56 21.54 -27.28
C GLU A 615 8.62 22.46 -26.50
N LYS A 616 8.15 23.55 -27.12
CA LYS A 616 7.16 24.43 -26.49
C LYS A 616 5.85 23.71 -26.21
N LEU A 617 5.37 22.88 -27.15
CA LEU A 617 4.17 22.05 -26.94
C LEU A 617 4.38 20.97 -25.86
N ARG A 618 5.56 20.35 -25.81
CA ARG A 618 5.90 19.37 -24.75
C ARG A 618 5.97 20.01 -23.35
N ASN A 619 6.17 21.32 -23.27
CA ASN A 619 6.21 22.08 -22.02
C ASN A 619 4.86 22.66 -21.60
N THR A 620 3.76 22.28 -22.27
CA THR A 620 2.39 22.67 -21.89
C THR A 620 1.62 21.49 -21.28
N PRO A 621 0.73 21.74 -20.30
CA PRO A 621 -0.18 20.70 -19.79
C PRO A 621 -1.07 20.13 -20.90
N GLY A 622 -1.34 18.84 -20.84
CA GLY A 622 -2.14 18.09 -21.81
C GLY A 622 -3.61 17.93 -21.41
N ASN A 623 -4.21 16.79 -21.77
CA ASN A 623 -5.60 16.45 -21.41
C ASN A 623 -5.68 15.02 -20.90
N ILE A 624 -6.69 14.73 -20.09
CA ILE A 624 -7.05 13.36 -19.73
C ILE A 624 -7.80 12.76 -20.93
N LEU A 625 -7.42 11.54 -21.33
CA LEU A 625 -8.03 10.86 -22.47
C LEU A 625 -9.07 9.85 -21.98
N LEU A 626 -10.33 10.04 -22.35
CA LEU A 626 -11.42 9.10 -22.08
C LEU A 626 -11.76 8.32 -23.34
N TYR A 627 -11.71 7.00 -23.24
CA TYR A 627 -12.15 6.08 -24.28
C TYR A 627 -13.42 5.37 -23.81
N CYS A 628 -14.48 5.46 -24.62
CA CYS A 628 -15.75 4.79 -24.37
C CYS A 628 -16.24 4.12 -25.66
N SER A 629 -16.60 2.84 -25.55
CA SER A 629 -17.40 2.17 -26.57
C SER A 629 -18.88 2.46 -26.25
N LEU A 630 -19.47 3.47 -26.88
CA LEU A 630 -20.91 3.75 -26.76
C LEU A 630 -21.56 3.86 -28.14
N GLU A 631 -22.64 3.09 -28.31
CA GLU A 631 -23.57 3.05 -29.45
C GLU A 631 -24.28 4.39 -29.75
N LEU A 632 -23.92 5.48 -29.06
CA LEU A 632 -24.49 6.82 -29.18
C LEU A 632 -23.56 7.85 -29.85
N LEU A 633 -22.31 7.47 -30.18
CA LEU A 633 -21.39 8.35 -30.90
C LEU A 633 -21.40 8.05 -32.40
N PRO A 634 -21.33 9.09 -33.28
CA PRO A 634 -21.13 8.89 -34.71
C PRO A 634 -19.91 7.99 -34.97
N PRO A 635 -19.93 7.09 -35.98
CA PRO A 635 -18.81 6.20 -36.29
C PRO A 635 -17.46 6.89 -36.50
N SER A 636 -17.48 8.17 -36.86
CA SER A 636 -16.28 9.01 -37.03
C SER A 636 -15.59 9.41 -35.73
N LEU A 637 -16.28 9.36 -34.58
CA LEU A 637 -15.73 9.68 -33.24
C LEU A 637 -15.33 8.44 -32.43
N LEU A 638 -15.74 7.23 -32.84
CA LEU A 638 -15.44 5.98 -32.13
C LEU A 638 -13.93 5.62 -32.12
N LEU A 639 -13.13 6.22 -33.01
CA LEU A 639 -11.68 5.95 -33.12
C LEU A 639 -10.79 6.98 -32.40
N ARG A 640 -11.38 7.96 -31.71
CA ARG A 640 -10.61 9.00 -31.01
C ARG A 640 -11.09 9.15 -29.56
N PRO A 641 -10.17 9.30 -28.60
CA PRO A 641 -10.56 9.57 -27.22
C PRO A 641 -11.27 10.92 -27.12
N VAL A 642 -12.21 11.00 -26.18
CA VAL A 642 -12.77 12.26 -25.70
C VAL A 642 -11.70 12.94 -24.85
N LEU A 643 -11.37 14.19 -25.19
CA LEU A 643 -10.42 14.99 -24.45
C LEU A 643 -11.13 15.65 -23.26
N LEU A 644 -10.69 15.31 -22.06
CA LEU A 644 -11.16 15.92 -20.83
C LEU A 644 -10.09 16.90 -20.32
N PRO A 645 -10.47 18.14 -19.95
CA PRO A 645 -9.56 19.07 -19.27
C PRO A 645 -8.88 18.43 -18.05
N VAL A 646 -7.67 18.86 -17.74
CA VAL A 646 -6.86 18.34 -16.61
C VAL A 646 -7.59 18.44 -15.27
N ASP A 647 -8.39 19.50 -15.09
CA ASP A 647 -9.16 19.80 -13.90
C ASP A 647 -10.55 19.15 -13.87
N SER A 648 -10.85 18.23 -14.81
CA SER A 648 -12.19 17.60 -14.91
C SER A 648 -12.62 16.84 -13.65
N PHE A 649 -11.65 16.36 -12.85
CA PHE A 649 -11.92 15.64 -11.60
C PHE A 649 -11.61 16.47 -10.36
N TYR A 650 -11.23 17.74 -10.52
CA TYR A 650 -10.92 18.61 -9.41
C TYR A 650 -12.17 18.86 -8.56
N LEU A 651 -12.02 18.66 -7.26
CA LEU A 651 -13.04 18.98 -6.27
C LEU A 651 -12.52 20.03 -5.31
N GLU A 652 -13.35 21.05 -5.06
CA GLU A 652 -13.13 21.96 -3.95
C GLU A 652 -13.13 21.18 -2.62
N PRO A 653 -12.19 21.45 -1.70
CA PRO A 653 -12.06 20.69 -0.46
C PRO A 653 -13.34 20.58 0.38
N GLN A 654 -14.24 21.56 0.31
CA GLN A 654 -15.51 21.58 1.04
C GLN A 654 -16.58 20.66 0.46
N LYS A 655 -16.44 20.24 -0.81
CA LYS A 655 -17.39 19.36 -1.50
C LYS A 655 -17.05 17.88 -1.34
N VAL A 656 -15.87 17.56 -0.83
CA VAL A 656 -15.45 16.18 -0.61
C VAL A 656 -16.26 15.55 0.53
N VAL A 657 -16.83 14.38 0.28
CA VAL A 657 -17.57 13.61 1.27
C VAL A 657 -16.63 12.61 1.94
N TRP A 658 -16.60 12.64 3.28
CA TRP A 658 -15.72 11.81 4.10
C TRP A 658 -16.45 10.68 4.79
N GLY A 659 -15.71 9.65 5.18
CA GLY A 659 -16.26 8.47 5.83
C GLY A 659 -17.08 7.62 4.87
N LEU A 660 -17.82 6.67 5.43
CA LEU A 660 -18.71 5.79 4.67
C LEU A 660 -19.91 6.56 4.11
N LEU A 661 -20.26 6.29 2.86
CA LEU A 661 -21.47 6.84 2.25
C LEU A 661 -22.74 6.22 2.87
N PRO A 662 -23.90 6.89 2.80
CA PRO A 662 -25.17 6.30 3.18
C PRO A 662 -25.46 5.02 2.36
N ASN A 663 -26.11 4.03 2.97
CA ASN A 663 -26.50 2.74 2.35
C ASN A 663 -25.34 1.79 2.00
N VAL A 664 -24.13 2.00 2.53
CA VAL A 664 -23.09 0.98 2.51
C VAL A 664 -23.56 -0.28 3.24
N LYS A 665 -23.29 -1.45 2.66
CA LYS A 665 -23.67 -2.75 3.20
C LYS A 665 -22.46 -3.44 3.82
N LEU A 666 -22.16 -3.14 5.08
CA LEU A 666 -21.02 -3.75 5.79
C LEU A 666 -21.29 -5.14 6.37
N ASP A 667 -22.56 -5.56 6.42
CA ASP A 667 -22.98 -6.85 7.01
C ASP A 667 -23.38 -7.87 5.95
N VAL A 668 -23.24 -7.52 4.67
CA VAL A 668 -23.49 -8.41 3.54
C VAL A 668 -22.16 -8.94 3.05
N TYR A 669 -22.09 -10.25 2.80
CA TYR A 669 -20.92 -10.85 2.17
C TYR A 669 -20.90 -10.51 0.68
N PHE A 670 -19.84 -9.82 0.24
CA PHE A 670 -19.54 -9.60 -1.18
C PHE A 670 -18.50 -10.63 -1.62
N PRO A 671 -18.79 -11.46 -2.64
CA PRO A 671 -17.82 -12.43 -3.13
C PRO A 671 -16.47 -11.78 -3.46
N GLY A 672 -15.42 -12.32 -2.86
CA GLY A 672 -14.05 -11.84 -3.04
C GLY A 672 -13.62 -10.67 -2.18
N PHE A 673 -14.51 -10.13 -1.34
CA PHE A 673 -14.16 -9.22 -0.24
C PHE A 673 -14.39 -9.94 1.10
N PRO A 674 -13.31 -10.45 1.73
CA PRO A 674 -13.44 -11.20 2.96
C PRO A 674 -13.86 -10.31 4.14
N THR A 675 -14.61 -10.91 5.08
CA THR A 675 -15.01 -10.32 6.35
C THR A 675 -15.03 -11.40 7.45
N MET A 676 -14.65 -11.03 8.67
CA MET A 676 -14.61 -11.92 9.82
C MET A 676 -15.91 -11.86 10.65
N LYS A 677 -16.83 -10.94 10.32
CA LYS A 677 -18.07 -10.69 11.07
C LYS A 677 -19.04 -11.88 11.11
N HIS A 678 -19.04 -12.71 10.08
CA HIS A 678 -20.01 -13.83 9.97
C HIS A 678 -19.69 -15.02 10.88
N LEU A 679 -18.52 -15.01 11.55
CA LEU A 679 -18.13 -16.04 12.49
C LEU A 679 -18.03 -15.42 13.89
N PRO A 680 -18.72 -15.93 14.92
CA PRO A 680 -18.64 -15.37 16.27
C PRO A 680 -17.22 -15.54 16.80
N HIS A 681 -16.51 -14.45 17.13
CA HIS A 681 -15.09 -14.50 17.53
C HIS A 681 -14.73 -13.56 18.68
N SER A 682 -13.57 -13.82 19.28
CA SER A 682 -12.81 -12.92 20.14
C SER A 682 -11.45 -12.66 19.50
N ALA A 683 -10.74 -11.61 19.90
CA ALA A 683 -9.40 -11.30 19.40
C ALA A 683 -8.47 -10.97 20.58
N GLU A 684 -7.22 -11.46 20.54
CA GLU A 684 -6.19 -11.20 21.55
C GLU A 684 -4.82 -11.10 20.89
N LEU A 685 -4.03 -10.09 21.25
CA LEU A 685 -2.69 -9.88 20.72
C LEU A 685 -1.70 -10.79 21.45
N LYS A 686 -1.01 -11.70 20.73
CA LYS A 686 -0.04 -12.65 21.32
C LYS A 686 1.27 -12.71 20.54
N GLN A 687 2.37 -12.85 21.27
CA GLN A 687 3.70 -13.10 20.71
C GLN A 687 3.94 -14.61 20.53
N VAL A 688 4.34 -15.02 19.33
CA VAL A 688 4.65 -16.42 18.96
C VAL A 688 5.92 -16.45 18.13
N LYS A 689 6.99 -17.12 18.63
CA LYS A 689 8.28 -17.27 17.93
C LYS A 689 8.77 -15.95 17.31
N ASP A 690 8.83 -14.91 18.14
CA ASP A 690 9.27 -13.56 17.79
C ASP A 690 8.34 -12.77 16.83
N ILE A 691 7.12 -13.25 16.56
CA ILE A 691 6.11 -12.51 15.79
C ILE A 691 4.82 -12.33 16.59
N ILE A 692 4.33 -11.10 16.65
CA ILE A 692 3.10 -10.73 17.36
C ILE A 692 1.92 -10.76 16.38
N PHE A 693 0.87 -11.51 16.70
CA PHE A 693 -0.35 -11.61 15.90
C PHE A 693 -1.60 -11.38 16.75
N LEU A 694 -2.65 -10.84 16.13
CA LEU A 694 -3.99 -10.73 16.70
C LEU A 694 -4.84 -11.92 16.24
N LEU A 695 -5.18 -12.84 17.15
CA LEU A 695 -5.94 -14.07 16.84
C LEU A 695 -7.04 -14.36 17.85
N LYS A 696 -7.95 -15.23 17.45
CA LYS A 696 -9.05 -15.72 18.27
C LYS A 696 -8.60 -16.74 19.30
N LYS A 697 -9.10 -16.61 20.54
CA LYS A 697 -8.65 -17.36 21.73
C LYS A 697 -8.69 -18.89 21.57
N GLU A 698 -9.62 -19.41 20.78
CA GLU A 698 -9.84 -20.86 20.58
C GLU A 698 -8.99 -21.47 19.45
N GLU A 699 -8.39 -20.66 18.59
CA GLU A 699 -7.59 -21.12 17.44
C GLU A 699 -6.11 -21.33 17.83
N PHE A 700 -5.66 -20.65 18.88
CA PHE A 700 -4.27 -20.66 19.35
C PHE A 700 -3.77 -22.03 19.82
N GLU A 701 -4.58 -22.80 20.57
CA GLU A 701 -4.15 -24.11 21.08
C GLU A 701 -3.95 -25.14 19.95
N LYS A 702 -4.65 -24.98 18.82
CA LYS A 702 -4.53 -25.87 17.65
C LYS A 702 -3.41 -25.46 16.69
N VAL A 703 -3.10 -24.16 16.63
CA VAL A 703 -1.99 -23.60 15.86
C VAL A 703 -0.65 -24.02 16.47
N ARG A 704 -0.54 -24.08 17.80
CA ARG A 704 0.70 -24.44 18.51
C ARG A 704 1.29 -25.81 18.11
N GLU A 705 0.48 -26.83 17.80
CA GLU A 705 0.97 -28.16 17.38
C GLU A 705 1.51 -28.21 15.94
N VAL A 706 1.09 -27.29 15.06
CA VAL A 706 1.49 -27.27 13.63
C VAL A 706 2.84 -26.55 13.43
N PHE A 707 3.24 -25.72 14.40
CA PHE A 707 4.36 -24.77 14.26
C PHE A 707 5.74 -25.37 14.54
N ASP A 708 5.86 -26.67 14.81
CA ASP A 708 7.12 -27.29 15.25
C ASP A 708 8.07 -27.70 14.11
N GLY A 709 8.08 -26.99 12.96
CA GLY A 709 9.11 -27.32 11.97
C GLY A 709 9.22 -26.53 10.65
N ARG A 710 8.42 -25.50 10.34
CA ARG A 710 8.62 -24.75 9.08
C ARG A 710 8.35 -23.25 9.22
N LEU A 711 9.26 -22.49 8.62
CA LEU A 711 9.39 -21.04 8.56
C LEU A 711 8.13 -20.33 8.03
N LEU A 712 7.88 -19.14 8.57
CA LEU A 712 6.77 -18.19 8.38
C LEU A 712 6.64 -17.56 6.97
N SER A 713 6.67 -18.35 5.90
CA SER A 713 6.53 -17.82 4.52
C SER A 713 5.32 -18.35 3.73
N ARG A 714 4.41 -19.09 4.37
CA ARG A 714 3.35 -19.82 3.66
C ARG A 714 2.05 -19.97 4.46
N ILE A 715 1.44 -18.86 4.89
CA ILE A 715 0.02 -18.88 5.22
C ILE A 715 -0.72 -18.07 4.17
N THR A 716 -0.68 -18.60 2.96
CA THR A 716 -1.70 -18.35 1.94
C THR A 716 -2.43 -19.67 1.80
N GLY A 717 -3.59 -19.76 2.46
CA GLY A 717 -4.46 -20.92 2.37
C GLY A 717 -4.77 -21.59 3.71
N THR A 718 -6.08 -21.74 3.95
CA THR A 718 -6.75 -22.70 4.84
C THR A 718 -6.11 -22.97 6.21
N VAL A 719 -6.72 -22.44 7.26
CA VAL A 719 -6.50 -22.91 8.63
C VAL A 719 -7.14 -24.30 8.79
N PHE A 720 -6.44 -25.24 9.42
CA PHE A 720 -6.95 -26.59 9.72
C PHE A 720 -7.13 -26.76 11.23
N LEU A 721 -8.30 -27.27 11.65
CA LEU A 721 -8.53 -27.63 13.05
C LEU A 721 -8.21 -29.11 13.26
N LEU A 722 -7.28 -29.40 14.18
CA LEU A 722 -7.15 -30.71 14.80
C LEU A 722 -8.09 -30.78 16.00
N HIS A 723 -8.87 -31.84 16.11
CA HIS A 723 -9.77 -32.07 17.23
C HIS A 723 -9.26 -33.27 18.03
N GLU A 724 -8.75 -33.05 19.24
CA GLU A 724 -8.62 -34.15 20.20
C GLU A 724 -10.02 -34.51 20.71
N ARG A 725 -10.43 -35.77 20.49
CA ARG A 725 -11.62 -36.30 21.16
C ARG A 725 -11.30 -36.43 22.64
N SER A 726 -12.18 -35.89 23.49
CA SER A 726 -12.15 -36.11 24.92
C SER A 726 -12.11 -37.61 25.24
N SER A 727 -11.23 -37.93 26.18
CA SER A 727 -10.85 -39.25 26.65
C SER A 727 -12.02 -40.05 27.20
N GLU A 728 -12.51 -41.04 26.45
CA GLU A 728 -13.27 -42.19 26.99
C GLU A 728 -13.42 -43.35 25.97
N SER A 729 -12.34 -43.75 25.30
CA SER A 729 -12.27 -45.09 24.66
C SER A 729 -10.82 -45.45 24.37
N LYS A 730 -10.28 -46.46 25.07
CA LYS A 730 -8.85 -46.79 25.09
C LYS A 730 -8.32 -47.64 23.91
N ASP A 731 -9.14 -48.05 22.96
CA ASP A 731 -8.69 -48.96 21.90
C ASP A 731 -9.18 -48.53 20.52
N LEU A 732 -8.40 -47.70 19.82
CA LEU A 732 -8.31 -47.56 18.34
C LEU A 732 -7.19 -46.55 18.00
N PRO A 733 -6.43 -46.73 16.90
CA PRO A 733 -5.31 -45.85 16.57
C PRO A 733 -5.76 -44.41 16.31
N LYS A 734 -5.02 -43.44 16.89
CA LYS A 734 -5.19 -42.00 16.67
C LYS A 734 -4.99 -41.67 15.18
N ILE A 735 -6.09 -41.49 14.43
CA ILE A 735 -6.04 -40.94 13.08
C ILE A 735 -6.51 -39.48 13.16
N PRO A 736 -5.65 -38.47 12.88
CA PRO A 736 -6.05 -37.07 12.90
C PRO A 736 -7.07 -36.79 11.80
N GLU A 737 -8.28 -36.35 12.19
CA GLU A 737 -9.32 -35.94 11.23
C GLU A 737 -9.01 -34.50 10.76
N ARG A 738 -8.72 -34.35 9.46
CA ARG A 738 -8.37 -33.07 8.84
C ARG A 738 -9.64 -32.27 8.51
N ILE A 739 -9.90 -31.18 9.21
CA ILE A 739 -11.01 -30.26 8.90
C ILE A 739 -10.43 -28.96 8.34
N ASN A 740 -10.88 -28.60 7.14
CA ASN A 740 -10.55 -27.36 6.43
C ASN A 740 -11.59 -26.30 6.83
N ILE A 741 -11.15 -25.16 7.37
CA ILE A 741 -12.02 -24.04 7.78
C ILE A 741 -12.24 -23.06 6.61
N GLY A 742 -12.36 -23.57 5.39
CA GLY A 742 -12.21 -22.73 4.20
C GLY A 742 -13.14 -21.51 4.19
N LEU A 743 -12.58 -20.39 3.73
CA LEU A 743 -13.30 -19.43 2.88
C LEU A 743 -13.87 -20.09 1.58
N SER A 744 -13.79 -21.43 1.47
CA SER A 744 -14.61 -22.28 0.62
C SER A 744 -15.16 -23.44 1.46
N LEU A 745 -16.47 -23.47 1.68
CA LEU A 745 -17.17 -24.42 2.56
C LEU A 745 -16.96 -25.87 2.09
N LYS A 746 -16.14 -26.67 2.79
CA LYS A 746 -15.98 -28.10 2.47
C LYS A 746 -17.16 -28.93 2.98
N PHE A 747 -17.97 -29.46 2.06
CA PHE A 747 -18.85 -30.61 2.33
C PHE A 747 -17.99 -31.82 2.69
N SER A 748 -18.05 -32.25 3.95
CA SER A 748 -17.17 -33.28 4.52
C SER A 748 -17.91 -34.56 4.89
N LYS A 749 -19.26 -34.54 4.97
CA LYS A 749 -20.06 -35.67 5.42
C LYS A 749 -21.31 -35.85 4.55
N ARG A 750 -21.75 -37.10 4.40
CA ARG A 750 -23.10 -37.42 3.88
C ARG A 750 -24.14 -37.02 4.94
N ASN A 751 -25.36 -36.69 4.52
CA ASN A 751 -26.49 -36.22 5.30
C ASN A 751 -26.34 -34.80 5.90
N GLN A 752 -25.62 -33.91 5.20
CA GLN A 752 -25.58 -32.47 5.48
C GLN A 752 -26.66 -31.76 4.65
N GLU A 753 -27.35 -30.78 5.25
CA GLU A 753 -28.32 -29.94 4.54
C GLU A 753 -27.62 -28.82 3.80
N VAL A 754 -28.07 -28.58 2.57
CA VAL A 754 -27.50 -27.60 1.67
C VAL A 754 -28.60 -26.80 0.99
N TRP A 755 -28.29 -25.55 0.66
CA TRP A 755 -29.09 -24.70 -0.20
C TRP A 755 -28.41 -24.54 -1.55
N LEU A 756 -29.22 -24.58 -2.61
CA LEU A 756 -28.73 -24.37 -3.96
C LEU A 756 -28.56 -22.86 -4.26
N ILE A 757 -27.34 -22.45 -4.61
CA ILE A 757 -27.01 -21.10 -5.09
C ILE A 757 -26.97 -21.13 -6.62
N GLY A 758 -28.12 -20.90 -7.22
CA GLY A 758 -28.34 -20.80 -8.66
C GLY A 758 -29.33 -21.84 -9.16
N ASP A 759 -29.88 -21.64 -10.35
CA ASP A 759 -30.82 -22.62 -10.93
C ASP A 759 -30.04 -23.80 -11.54
N LEU A 760 -30.42 -25.04 -11.20
CA LEU A 760 -29.78 -26.25 -11.71
C LEU A 760 -30.69 -26.94 -12.73
N LYS A 761 -30.22 -27.08 -13.98
CA LYS A 761 -30.90 -27.91 -15.00
C LYS A 761 -30.29 -29.31 -15.02
N SER A 762 -31.07 -30.32 -14.62
CA SER A 762 -30.63 -31.73 -14.63
C SER A 762 -31.69 -32.62 -15.27
N LYS A 763 -31.30 -33.38 -16.31
CA LYS A 763 -32.14 -34.38 -17.03
C LYS A 763 -33.59 -33.95 -17.28
N GLY A 764 -33.80 -32.73 -17.80
CA GLY A 764 -35.11 -32.22 -18.19
C GLY A 764 -35.93 -31.55 -17.07
N THR A 765 -35.41 -31.44 -15.85
CA THR A 765 -36.07 -30.75 -14.72
C THR A 765 -35.17 -29.65 -14.16
N THR A 766 -35.76 -28.51 -13.76
CA THR A 766 -35.04 -27.36 -13.18
C THR A 766 -35.25 -27.31 -11.68
N VAL A 767 -34.17 -27.26 -10.90
CA VAL A 767 -34.21 -27.04 -9.44
C VAL A 767 -34.02 -25.53 -9.21
N PRO A 768 -34.98 -24.84 -8.57
CA PRO A 768 -34.91 -23.40 -8.37
C PRO A 768 -33.90 -23.00 -7.27
N PHE A 769 -33.33 -21.81 -7.41
CA PHE A 769 -32.52 -21.14 -6.38
C PHE A 769 -33.19 -21.20 -4.98
N GLY A 770 -32.39 -21.47 -3.95
CA GLY A 770 -32.85 -21.57 -2.57
C GLY A 770 -33.46 -22.93 -2.18
N SER A 771 -33.51 -23.89 -3.11
CA SER A 771 -34.00 -25.25 -2.81
C SER A 771 -33.10 -25.95 -1.78
N GLN A 772 -33.73 -26.54 -0.77
CA GLN A 772 -33.06 -27.31 0.28
C GLN A 772 -32.87 -28.76 -0.14
N GLY A 773 -31.66 -29.29 0.08
CA GLY A 773 -31.35 -30.68 -0.20
C GLY A 773 -30.36 -31.28 0.79
N THR A 774 -30.23 -32.60 0.72
CA THR A 774 -29.39 -33.41 1.60
C THR A 774 -28.25 -34.05 0.79
N VAL A 775 -27.00 -33.85 1.21
CA VAL A 775 -25.82 -34.46 0.57
C VAL A 775 -25.83 -35.98 0.74
N VAL A 776 -25.89 -36.74 -0.35
CA VAL A 776 -25.90 -38.22 -0.33
C VAL A 776 -24.59 -38.83 -0.87
N GLY A 777 -23.77 -38.06 -1.60
CA GLY A 777 -22.51 -38.51 -2.19
C GLY A 777 -21.50 -37.37 -2.36
N LEU A 778 -20.21 -37.72 -2.27
CA LEU A 778 -19.10 -36.76 -2.43
C LEU A 778 -18.11 -37.32 -3.45
N SER A 779 -17.79 -36.54 -4.48
CA SER A 779 -16.75 -36.83 -5.46
C SER A 779 -15.81 -35.63 -5.60
N SER A 780 -14.67 -35.80 -6.28
CA SER A 780 -13.71 -34.73 -6.49
C SER A 780 -14.32 -33.63 -7.37
N GLY A 781 -14.73 -32.51 -6.77
CA GLY A 781 -15.30 -31.35 -7.45
C GLY A 781 -16.84 -31.29 -7.54
N LYS A 782 -17.56 -32.40 -7.30
CA LYS A 782 -19.03 -32.45 -7.35
C LYS A 782 -19.64 -33.15 -6.13
N VAL A 783 -20.88 -32.81 -5.81
CA VAL A 783 -21.64 -33.31 -4.66
C VAL A 783 -22.97 -33.86 -5.16
N ASP A 784 -23.29 -35.09 -4.78
CA ASP A 784 -24.62 -35.66 -5.05
C ASP A 784 -25.56 -35.20 -3.94
N VAL A 785 -26.61 -34.49 -4.31
CA VAL A 785 -27.59 -33.87 -3.41
C VAL A 785 -28.98 -34.38 -3.74
N LEU A 786 -29.72 -34.81 -2.73
CA LEU A 786 -31.11 -35.22 -2.84
C LEU A 786 -31.99 -34.08 -2.34
N PHE A 787 -32.84 -33.51 -3.19
CA PHE A 787 -33.66 -32.36 -2.81
C PHE A 787 -34.95 -32.82 -2.13
N ASP A 788 -35.26 -32.20 -0.98
CA ASP A 788 -36.29 -32.70 -0.05
C ASP A 788 -37.68 -32.07 -0.31
N LEU A 789 -37.85 -31.27 -1.37
CA LEU A 789 -39.08 -30.53 -1.68
C LEU A 789 -39.73 -31.02 -2.99
N GLU A 790 -41.04 -31.26 -2.97
CA GLU A 790 -41.83 -31.59 -4.16
C GLU A 790 -41.93 -30.37 -5.09
N PHE A 791 -41.59 -30.56 -6.36
CA PHE A 791 -41.74 -29.55 -7.40
C PHE A 791 -42.93 -29.89 -8.31
N ASN A 792 -43.91 -28.99 -8.40
CA ASN A 792 -45.11 -29.12 -9.25
C ASN A 792 -45.92 -30.42 -9.07
N GLY A 793 -45.93 -30.99 -7.85
CA GLY A 793 -46.87 -32.04 -7.44
C GLY A 793 -46.82 -33.35 -8.22
N LYS A 794 -45.74 -33.65 -8.98
CA LYS A 794 -45.68 -34.88 -9.77
C LYS A 794 -44.38 -35.68 -9.75
N GLU A 795 -43.25 -35.17 -9.26
CA GLU A 795 -42.06 -36.03 -9.06
C GLU A 795 -41.05 -35.43 -8.08
N VAL A 796 -40.56 -36.25 -7.14
CA VAL A 796 -39.44 -35.90 -6.26
C VAL A 796 -38.13 -36.15 -7.04
N ILE A 797 -37.29 -35.13 -7.19
CA ILE A 797 -35.96 -35.31 -7.79
C ILE A 797 -35.09 -36.07 -6.80
N LEU A 798 -35.00 -37.39 -6.99
CA LEU A 798 -34.29 -38.33 -6.12
C LEU A 798 -32.75 -38.24 -6.18
N GLY A 799 -32.18 -37.14 -6.68
CA GLY A 799 -30.75 -36.87 -6.65
C GLY A 799 -30.23 -36.14 -7.88
N ALA A 800 -29.39 -35.12 -7.67
CA ALA A 800 -28.62 -34.45 -8.72
C ALA A 800 -27.15 -34.28 -8.31
N CYS A 801 -26.25 -34.33 -9.29
CA CYS A 801 -24.82 -34.11 -9.09
C CYS A 801 -24.51 -32.63 -9.37
N VAL A 802 -24.13 -31.89 -8.33
CA VAL A 802 -24.02 -30.43 -8.33
C VAL A 802 -22.58 -30.00 -8.06
N PRO A 803 -22.03 -28.97 -8.73
CA PRO A 803 -20.74 -28.40 -8.39
C PRO A 803 -20.71 -27.90 -6.94
N LYS A 804 -19.59 -28.08 -6.24
CA LYS A 804 -19.45 -27.62 -4.85
C LYS A 804 -19.71 -26.12 -4.68
N THR A 805 -19.38 -25.33 -5.69
CA THR A 805 -19.55 -23.87 -5.71
C THR A 805 -21.00 -23.42 -5.81
N SER A 806 -21.92 -24.30 -6.20
CA SER A 806 -23.35 -23.98 -6.33
C SER A 806 -24.16 -24.32 -5.08
N LEU A 807 -23.51 -24.58 -3.94
CA LEU A 807 -24.16 -25.05 -2.72
C LEU A 807 -23.68 -24.27 -1.49
N ILE A 808 -24.60 -23.89 -0.60
CA ILE A 808 -24.30 -23.42 0.77
C ILE A 808 -24.59 -24.57 1.73
N ASN A 809 -23.67 -24.89 2.62
CA ASN A 809 -23.95 -25.79 3.72
C ASN A 809 -24.71 -25.03 4.83
N ILE A 810 -25.94 -25.44 5.11
CA ILE A 810 -26.80 -24.79 6.12
C ILE A 810 -26.93 -25.60 7.41
N THR A 811 -26.23 -26.74 7.49
CA THR A 811 -26.27 -27.59 8.69
C THR A 811 -25.38 -27.02 9.82
N TYR A 812 -25.99 -26.29 10.77
CA TYR A 812 -25.36 -25.95 12.06
C TYR A 812 -25.19 -27.22 12.93
N GLY A 813 -24.17 -28.03 12.64
CA GLY A 813 -23.69 -29.09 13.55
C GLY A 813 -24.64 -30.28 13.82
N LYS A 814 -25.81 -30.39 13.18
CA LYS A 814 -26.72 -31.55 13.33
C LYS A 814 -26.78 -32.39 12.05
N THR A 815 -26.32 -33.64 12.10
CA THR A 815 -26.55 -34.63 11.04
C THR A 815 -27.94 -35.27 11.19
N ARG A 816 -28.67 -35.44 10.08
CA ARG A 816 -29.96 -36.14 10.09
C ARG A 816 -29.73 -37.62 10.48
N LYS A 817 -30.23 -38.05 11.65
CA LYS A 817 -30.18 -39.48 12.04
C LYS A 817 -31.04 -40.27 11.05
N GLY A 818 -30.42 -41.25 10.39
CA GLY A 818 -30.83 -41.76 9.09
C GLY A 818 -32.25 -42.30 9.00
N GLN A 819 -32.90 -42.02 7.87
CA GLN A 819 -33.90 -42.94 7.32
C GLN A 819 -33.15 -44.16 6.78
N LYS A 820 -33.43 -45.35 7.34
CA LYS A 820 -32.93 -46.62 6.82
C LYS A 820 -33.50 -46.86 5.42
N LEU A 821 -32.67 -46.70 4.39
CA LEU A 821 -32.93 -47.26 3.06
C LEU A 821 -33.01 -48.79 3.18
N LYS A 822 -34.17 -49.35 2.84
CA LYS A 822 -34.36 -50.80 2.65
C LYS A 822 -33.38 -51.27 1.58
N ARG A 823 -32.43 -52.13 1.97
CA ARG A 823 -31.54 -52.83 1.03
C ARG A 823 -32.37 -53.79 0.17
N GLN A 824 -32.48 -53.53 -1.13
CA GLN A 824 -32.63 -54.61 -2.11
C GLN A 824 -31.23 -55.04 -2.54
N ARG A 825 -30.88 -56.28 -2.18
CA ARG A 825 -29.77 -57.03 -2.74
C ARG A 825 -30.25 -57.54 -4.10
N GLU A 826 -29.48 -57.33 -5.16
CA GLU A 826 -29.29 -58.35 -6.19
C GLU A 826 -27.83 -58.31 -6.69
N ASN A 827 -27.31 -59.51 -6.90
CA ASN A 827 -25.91 -59.85 -7.10
C ASN A 827 -25.46 -59.63 -8.56
N GLY A 828 -24.16 -59.36 -8.75
CA GLY A 828 -23.55 -59.36 -10.08
C GLY A 828 -22.05 -59.11 -10.07
N SER A 829 -21.29 -60.10 -9.58
CA SER A 829 -19.85 -60.39 -9.80
C SER A 829 -19.08 -59.56 -10.85
N LEU A 830 -17.91 -59.03 -10.48
CA LEU A 830 -16.62 -59.57 -10.96
C LEU A 830 -15.41 -59.04 -10.15
N ARG A 831 -14.67 -60.00 -9.59
CA ARG A 831 -13.32 -59.90 -9.00
C ARG A 831 -12.35 -59.23 -9.98
N ALA A 832 -11.62 -58.20 -9.56
CA ALA A 832 -10.25 -58.25 -9.03
C ALA A 832 -9.18 -58.82 -10.01
N LYS A 833 -8.21 -57.96 -10.41
CA LYS A 833 -6.76 -58.06 -10.12
C LYS A 833 -5.87 -57.54 -11.26
N ILE A 834 -4.92 -56.66 -10.86
CA ILE A 834 -3.50 -56.61 -11.27
C ILE A 834 -3.25 -56.16 -12.74
N GLY A 835 -2.43 -55.16 -13.08
CA GLY A 835 -1.30 -54.55 -12.42
C GLY A 835 0.00 -54.76 -13.23
N LYS A 836 0.81 -53.70 -13.38
CA LYS A 836 2.21 -53.63 -13.89
C LYS A 836 2.36 -53.72 -15.42
N ARG A 837 3.30 -53.06 -16.12
CA ARG A 837 4.61 -52.39 -15.84
C ARG A 837 4.89 -51.51 -17.09
N LEU A 838 5.35 -50.25 -16.97
CA LEU A 838 6.75 -49.77 -17.11
C LEU A 838 7.44 -49.98 -18.49
N VAL A 839 7.98 -48.85 -18.99
CA VAL A 839 9.22 -48.65 -19.77
C VAL A 839 9.14 -48.53 -21.31
N ALA A 840 9.49 -47.31 -21.74
CA ALA A 840 10.35 -46.86 -22.86
C ALA A 840 10.21 -47.42 -24.28
N GLY A 841 10.32 -46.51 -25.25
CA GLY A 841 10.70 -46.81 -26.63
C GLY A 841 10.33 -45.70 -27.60
N LYS A 842 11.34 -44.98 -28.09
CA LYS A 842 11.29 -44.02 -29.21
C LYS A 842 10.94 -44.72 -30.54
N GLU A 843 10.76 -43.86 -31.56
CA GLU A 843 10.86 -44.09 -33.03
C GLU A 843 9.49 -44.10 -33.73
N SER A 844 9.08 -43.06 -34.46
CA SER A 844 9.61 -42.35 -35.64
C SER A 844 8.91 -42.79 -36.93
N LYS A 845 8.43 -41.80 -37.69
CA LYS A 845 8.24 -41.80 -39.16
C LYS A 845 7.20 -42.81 -39.70
N GLU A 846 6.48 -42.60 -40.78
CA GLU A 846 6.39 -41.58 -41.82
C GLU A 846 5.11 -41.90 -42.62
N ASN A 847 4.60 -40.89 -43.34
CA ASN A 847 3.88 -41.00 -44.63
C ASN A 847 2.48 -41.64 -44.71
N THR A 848 1.48 -40.75 -44.87
CA THR A 848 0.61 -40.51 -46.06
C THR A 848 0.65 -41.53 -47.23
N PRO A 849 -0.31 -41.57 -48.20
CA PRO A 849 -1.25 -40.51 -48.62
C PRO A 849 -2.65 -40.99 -49.12
N SER A 850 -3.40 -40.04 -49.70
CA SER A 850 -4.51 -40.17 -50.66
C SER A 850 -5.90 -40.42 -50.05
N GLY A 851 -6.98 -39.74 -50.44
CA GLY A 851 -7.22 -38.82 -51.54
C GLY A 851 -8.63 -39.08 -52.11
N ILE A 852 -9.24 -38.06 -52.73
CA ILE A 852 -10.45 -38.10 -53.59
C ILE A 852 -11.78 -38.06 -52.81
N GLN A 853 -12.54 -36.96 -52.72
CA GLN A 853 -13.17 -36.06 -53.73
C GLN A 853 -14.52 -36.60 -54.27
N LYS A 854 -15.61 -35.87 -53.98
CA LYS A 854 -16.86 -35.61 -54.77
C LYS A 854 -18.08 -35.47 -53.83
N VAL A 855 -18.78 -34.34 -53.72
CA VAL A 855 -19.57 -33.52 -54.68
C VAL A 855 -21.08 -33.83 -54.57
N ARG A 856 -21.86 -32.73 -54.56
CA ARG A 856 -23.31 -32.55 -54.87
C ARG A 856 -24.32 -32.78 -53.73
N ASN A 857 -25.04 -31.72 -53.36
CA ASN A 857 -26.40 -31.33 -53.83
C ASN A 857 -27.44 -32.32 -53.30
N SER A 858 -28.60 -31.97 -52.75
CA SER A 858 -29.47 -30.78 -52.83
C SER A 858 -30.72 -31.14 -51.99
N LEU A 859 -31.64 -30.19 -51.86
CA LEU A 859 -33.09 -30.35 -51.62
C LEU A 859 -33.58 -29.85 -50.25
N LEU A 860 -34.03 -28.59 -50.25
CA LEU A 860 -35.34 -28.24 -49.69
C LEU A 860 -36.43 -28.90 -50.56
N PRO A 861 -37.62 -29.18 -49.98
CA PRO A 861 -38.73 -28.27 -50.27
C PRO A 861 -39.73 -28.05 -49.10
N ASP A 862 -40.25 -26.83 -49.08
CA ASP A 862 -41.65 -26.40 -48.95
C ASP A 862 -42.63 -27.03 -47.93
N GLY A 863 -43.27 -26.15 -47.16
CA GLY A 863 -44.67 -25.84 -47.47
C GLY A 863 -45.70 -25.79 -46.32
N TYR A 864 -46.21 -24.56 -46.07
CA TYR A 864 -47.59 -24.17 -45.68
C TYR A 864 -48.13 -24.63 -44.30
N SER A 865 -49.01 -23.93 -43.55
CA SER A 865 -49.65 -22.60 -43.59
C SER A 865 -50.64 -22.49 -42.41
N LEU A 866 -50.98 -21.27 -41.95
CA LEU A 866 -52.26 -20.84 -41.30
C LEU A 866 -52.54 -21.45 -39.88
N THR A 867 -53.11 -20.78 -38.86
CA THR A 867 -54.06 -19.65 -38.80
C THR A 867 -54.15 -19.10 -37.38
N CYS A 868 -54.66 -17.87 -37.30
CA CYS A 868 -55.04 -17.02 -36.18
C CYS A 868 -55.96 -17.67 -35.11
N HIS A 869 -55.85 -17.22 -33.85
CA HIS A 869 -57.04 -16.77 -33.11
C HIS A 869 -56.72 -15.79 -31.96
N VAL A 870 -57.40 -14.65 -32.05
CA VAL A 870 -57.59 -13.59 -31.06
C VAL A 870 -58.76 -13.93 -30.13
N SER A 871 -58.64 -13.58 -28.85
CA SER A 871 -59.70 -13.09 -27.94
C SER A 871 -58.97 -12.51 -26.71
N GLU A 872 -58.86 -11.23 -26.42
CA GLU A 872 -59.80 -10.10 -26.31
C GLU A 872 -60.89 -10.22 -25.21
N GLN A 873 -60.86 -9.19 -24.34
CA GLN A 873 -61.85 -8.70 -23.36
C GLN A 873 -61.94 -9.41 -22.00
N LEU A 874 -62.13 -8.74 -20.84
CA LEU A 874 -62.74 -7.46 -20.46
C LEU A 874 -62.05 -6.97 -19.15
N VAL A 875 -61.57 -5.72 -18.99
CA VAL A 875 -62.27 -4.45 -18.67
C VAL A 875 -63.04 -4.44 -17.34
N ARG A 876 -62.56 -3.66 -16.34
CA ARG A 876 -63.23 -2.50 -15.70
C ARG A 876 -62.51 -2.07 -14.39
N LYS A 877 -61.91 -0.87 -14.36
CA LYS A 877 -62.41 0.44 -13.83
C LYS A 877 -62.03 0.62 -12.34
N SER A 878 -61.51 1.75 -11.85
CA SER A 878 -61.94 3.13 -12.12
C SER A 878 -60.94 4.22 -11.63
N SER A 879 -60.68 5.22 -12.49
CA SER A 879 -60.56 6.71 -12.29
C SER A 879 -59.75 7.29 -11.11
N ILE A 880 -58.68 8.07 -11.32
CA ILE A 880 -58.59 9.48 -11.80
C ILE A 880 -59.32 10.49 -10.90
N SER A 881 -58.55 11.35 -10.23
CA SER A 881 -58.84 12.79 -10.12
C SER A 881 -57.53 13.60 -10.12
N THR A 882 -57.27 14.24 -11.26
CA THR A 882 -56.39 15.40 -11.42
C THR A 882 -56.87 16.59 -10.59
N CYS A 883 -55.94 17.38 -10.03
CA CYS A 883 -56.12 18.83 -10.02
C CYS A 883 -54.77 19.55 -10.22
N ARG A 884 -54.69 20.26 -11.34
CA ARG A 884 -53.70 21.31 -11.62
C ARG A 884 -54.06 22.54 -10.79
N THR A 885 -53.05 23.27 -10.32
CA THR A 885 -53.10 24.74 -10.34
C THR A 885 -51.71 25.34 -10.53
N LYS A 886 -51.63 26.22 -11.53
CA LYS A 886 -50.51 27.10 -11.90
C LYS A 886 -50.70 28.47 -11.22
N ARG A 887 -49.60 29.24 -11.16
CA ARG A 887 -49.47 30.72 -10.93
C ARG A 887 -49.64 31.19 -9.48
N ALA A 888 -49.01 32.26 -9.00
CA ALA A 888 -47.87 33.10 -9.40
C ALA A 888 -47.68 34.16 -8.29
N PHE A 889 -46.47 34.75 -8.23
CA PHE A 889 -46.12 36.12 -7.79
C PHE A 889 -46.11 36.56 -6.31
N ASN A 890 -45.00 37.27 -6.03
CA ASN A 890 -44.70 38.29 -5.01
C ASN A 890 -44.56 37.82 -3.56
N SER A 891 -43.55 38.22 -2.78
CA SER A 891 -42.70 39.43 -2.81
C SER A 891 -41.26 39.16 -2.39
#